data_AF-A0A6N6W4Y2-F1
#
_entry.id   AF-A0A6N6W4Y2-F1
#
_cell.length_a   1.000
_cell.length_b   1.000
_cell.length_c   1.000
_cell.angle_alpha   90.00
_cell.angle_beta   90.00
_cell.angle_gamma   90.00
#
_symmetry.space_group_name_H-M   'P 1'
#
loop_
_entity.id
_entity.type
_entity.pdbx_description
1 polymer ?
#
loop_
_entity_poly.entity_id
_entity_poly.type
_entity_poly.pdbx_seq_one_letter_code
_entity_poly.pdbx_strand_id
1 'polypeptide(L)'
;MVTKTRRDFLKLSAGLAGATAATTLFPESIRKALAIEPSSVTGTIQDVQHIVVFMQENRSFDHYLGHLSGVRGYNDRFPVTLPNGQPVWFQPRQEDQTKVIAPFRYDTTNPNVNAQCIGGLPHTWATTHGAIDSGRADKWAVQKTNMTMGYHVREDIPFHYALADAFTVCDNYFCSIPGNTHPNRMYLMTGMVDPLATGGGPLLDNTDYIDNQFDTIKLQPFNWTTYPERLETAGISWQIYQQGTGFDNFSGNYGTNMLASFQNFVNAPAGSSLQNRGMSTRTLTQLKADVQARALPQVSWLLPPAAYSEHPKFTPLYGANYISTILDALTSNPDVWSKTVLFIMYDENDGFFDHVVPPQAPTVPGSGMSTVDISLERHNVVSATQTGTYTADNLPYGLGPRVPMTVVSPWSKGGFVCSQVFDHTSVLQFIEKRFGVVETNISPWRRAVCGDLTTALDFSKSDSTVPSLPSTQTYVAQADLQCARSTAQAAPASTAQQLVTAQEAGTRPARALPYELHVNGQLQSQGYALTFANTGTQGAHFWVYTGDPTAMPRRYTVEAGKQLTDTWAFDVNGNYMVNVYGPNGYFRRFAGSSTADAAAKPDVVTCYDVANGNVYVTLSNAGSAPLTVTAADVAYGQAPRTLTVPAGSSVEAHWDLSCSSQWYDFQLTVAGNAGWLRRIAGHVETAHTSITDPAATAPVTKAI
;
A
#
# COMPACT_ATOMS: atom_id res chain seq x y z
N MET A 1 -46.80 -0.45 -52.62
CA MET A 1 -45.63 -0.68 -53.49
C MET A 1 -44.73 0.54 -53.34
N VAL A 2 -43.72 0.47 -52.48
CA VAL A 2 -42.64 1.48 -52.37
C VAL A 2 -41.34 0.69 -52.30
N THR A 3 -40.58 0.76 -53.38
CA THR A 3 -39.30 0.09 -53.60
C THR A 3 -38.21 0.80 -52.81
N LYS A 4 -37.66 0.14 -51.78
CA LYS A 4 -36.44 0.61 -51.10
C LYS A 4 -35.24 0.45 -52.03
N THR A 5 -34.48 1.52 -52.25
CA THR A 5 -33.34 1.53 -53.19
C THR A 5 -32.02 1.17 -52.50
N ARG A 6 -31.01 0.72 -53.27
CA ARG A 6 -29.65 0.38 -52.78
C ARG A 6 -28.97 1.49 -51.96
N ARG A 7 -29.40 2.75 -52.09
CA ARG A 7 -28.85 3.89 -51.33
C ARG A 7 -29.38 3.94 -49.88
N ASP A 8 -30.57 3.42 -49.63
CA ASP A 8 -31.14 3.28 -48.28
C ASP A 8 -30.54 2.08 -47.54
N PHE A 9 -30.16 1.03 -48.27
CA PHE A 9 -29.38 -0.09 -47.73
C PHE A 9 -27.99 0.35 -47.30
N LEU A 10 -27.31 1.20 -48.10
CA LEU A 10 -25.98 1.72 -47.77
C LEU A 10 -25.98 2.73 -46.62
N LYS A 11 -27.07 3.47 -46.40
CA LYS A 11 -27.24 4.33 -45.20
C LYS A 11 -27.52 3.51 -43.94
N LEU A 12 -28.15 2.35 -44.04
CA LEU A 12 -28.35 1.45 -42.91
C LEU A 12 -27.06 0.72 -42.50
N SER A 13 -26.13 0.52 -43.43
CA SER A 13 -24.81 -0.07 -43.15
C SER A 13 -23.74 0.93 -42.69
N ALA A 14 -23.98 2.24 -42.78
CA ALA A 14 -23.06 3.27 -42.26
C ALA A 14 -23.37 3.69 -40.80
N GLY A 15 -24.53 3.30 -40.25
CA GLY A 15 -24.92 3.54 -38.86
C GLY A 15 -24.57 2.40 -37.89
N LEU A 16 -23.94 1.33 -38.38
CA LEU A 16 -23.58 0.14 -37.59
C LEU A 16 -22.07 -0.16 -37.56
N ALA A 17 -21.24 0.71 -38.14
CA ALA A 17 -19.78 0.58 -38.09
C ALA A 17 -19.14 1.11 -36.79
N GLY A 18 -19.94 1.44 -35.77
CA GLY A 18 -19.48 2.02 -34.50
C GLY A 18 -19.77 1.20 -33.23
N ALA A 19 -20.32 -0.02 -33.34
CA ALA A 19 -20.71 -0.78 -32.15
C ALA A 19 -20.54 -2.31 -32.30
N THR A 20 -19.53 -2.77 -33.02
CA THR A 20 -18.97 -4.12 -32.77
C THR A 20 -17.78 -3.98 -31.81
N ALA A 21 -18.06 -3.47 -30.61
CA ALA A 21 -17.23 -3.83 -29.47
C ALA A 21 -17.41 -5.33 -29.29
N ALA A 22 -16.30 -6.07 -29.37
CA ALA A 22 -16.27 -7.51 -29.19
C ALA A 22 -17.11 -7.91 -27.97
N THR A 23 -18.12 -8.76 -28.18
CA THR A 23 -18.57 -9.64 -27.10
C THR A 23 -17.44 -10.65 -26.89
N THR A 24 -16.39 -10.21 -26.18
CA THR A 24 -15.34 -11.07 -25.67
C THR A 24 -16.01 -12.05 -24.71
N LEU A 25 -16.12 -13.30 -25.13
CA LEU A 25 -16.51 -14.39 -24.23
C LEU A 25 -15.50 -14.42 -23.08
N PHE A 26 -15.99 -14.18 -21.86
CA PHE A 26 -15.22 -14.24 -20.62
C PHE A 26 -14.44 -15.56 -20.48
N PRO A 27 -13.30 -15.58 -19.77
CA PRO A 27 -12.86 -16.81 -19.11
C PRO A 27 -13.99 -17.31 -18.21
N GLU A 28 -14.44 -18.55 -18.45
CA GLU A 28 -15.61 -19.15 -17.80
C GLU A 28 -15.48 -19.22 -16.26
N SER A 29 -14.26 -19.35 -15.76
CA SER A 29 -13.86 -19.38 -14.36
C SER A 29 -14.24 -18.14 -13.56
N ILE A 30 -14.03 -16.96 -14.12
CA ILE A 30 -14.23 -15.69 -13.42
C ILE A 30 -15.72 -15.39 -13.33
N ARG A 31 -16.47 -15.63 -14.41
CA ARG A 31 -17.93 -15.55 -14.38
C ARG A 31 -18.50 -16.49 -13.31
N LYS A 32 -17.92 -17.69 -13.15
CA LYS A 32 -18.24 -18.59 -12.03
C LYS A 32 -17.86 -17.99 -10.68
N ALA A 33 -16.62 -17.50 -10.51
CA ALA A 33 -16.13 -16.92 -9.26
C ALA A 33 -17.08 -15.85 -8.69
N LEU A 34 -17.57 -15.01 -9.58
CA LEU A 34 -18.39 -13.88 -9.25
C LEU A 34 -19.87 -14.23 -9.08
N ALA A 35 -20.35 -15.32 -9.71
CA ALA A 35 -21.72 -15.81 -9.52
C ALA A 35 -21.89 -16.63 -8.24
N ILE A 36 -20.80 -17.02 -7.59
CA ILE A 36 -20.83 -17.82 -6.37
C ILE A 36 -20.90 -16.87 -5.17
N GLU A 37 -21.92 -17.08 -4.34
CA GLU A 37 -22.08 -16.37 -3.07
C GLU A 37 -21.17 -16.93 -1.99
N PRO A 38 -20.76 -16.11 -1.00
CA PRO A 38 -20.03 -16.61 0.14
C PRO A 38 -20.87 -17.62 0.93
N SER A 39 -20.21 -18.64 1.47
CA SER A 39 -20.77 -19.41 2.58
C SER A 39 -20.88 -18.48 3.79
N SER A 40 -22.08 -18.22 4.29
CA SER A 40 -22.29 -17.34 5.45
C SER A 40 -23.04 -18.12 6.55
N VAL A 41 -22.29 -18.94 7.31
CA VAL A 41 -22.84 -19.72 8.42
C VAL A 41 -22.83 -18.89 9.69
N THR A 42 -21.73 -18.17 9.95
CA THR A 42 -21.58 -17.31 11.14
C THR A 42 -21.63 -15.82 10.81
N GLY A 43 -21.45 -15.43 9.55
CA GLY A 43 -21.32 -14.03 9.15
C GLY A 43 -20.02 -13.39 9.63
N THR A 44 -18.98 -14.21 9.86
CA THR A 44 -17.69 -13.75 10.40
C THR A 44 -16.54 -14.47 9.68
N ILE A 45 -15.29 -14.12 10.03
CA ILE A 45 -14.10 -14.78 9.49
C ILE A 45 -14.14 -16.32 9.62
N GLN A 46 -14.88 -16.88 10.59
CA GLN A 46 -14.97 -18.32 10.78
C GLN A 46 -15.58 -19.07 9.58
N ASP A 47 -16.27 -18.37 8.68
CA ASP A 47 -16.81 -18.93 7.45
C ASP A 47 -15.75 -19.21 6.38
N VAL A 48 -14.58 -18.57 6.46
CA VAL A 48 -13.43 -18.89 5.60
C VAL A 48 -12.98 -20.32 5.91
N GLN A 49 -12.71 -21.17 4.93
CA GLN A 49 -12.09 -22.48 5.16
C GLN A 49 -10.73 -22.61 4.48
N HIS A 50 -10.50 -21.82 3.43
CA HIS A 50 -9.26 -21.86 2.66
C HIS A 50 -8.70 -20.45 2.47
N ILE A 51 -7.44 -20.27 2.83
CA ILE A 51 -6.67 -19.06 2.62
C ILE A 51 -5.59 -19.39 1.59
N VAL A 52 -5.65 -18.74 0.44
CA VAL A 52 -4.71 -18.93 -0.66
C VAL A 52 -3.88 -17.68 -0.82
N VAL A 53 -2.56 -17.84 -0.82
CA VAL A 53 -1.60 -16.74 -0.79
C VAL A 53 -0.76 -16.81 -2.07
N PHE A 54 -0.86 -15.78 -2.91
CA PHE A 54 -0.07 -15.66 -4.13
C PHE A 54 0.70 -14.33 -4.13
N MET A 55 2.03 -14.43 -4.14
CA MET A 55 2.93 -13.28 -4.14
C MET A 55 3.73 -13.25 -5.44
N GLN A 56 3.53 -12.19 -6.21
CA GLN A 56 4.26 -11.83 -7.42
C GLN A 56 5.50 -10.98 -7.09
N GLU A 57 6.20 -10.55 -8.13
CA GLU A 57 7.43 -9.76 -8.14
C GLU A 57 7.32 -8.67 -9.22
N ASN A 58 8.10 -7.60 -9.20
CA ASN A 58 8.16 -6.67 -8.08
C ASN A 58 7.62 -5.35 -8.64
N ARG A 59 6.63 -4.74 -7.98
CA ARG A 59 5.85 -3.62 -8.54
C ARG A 59 5.41 -2.70 -7.41
N SER A 60 5.64 -1.38 -7.57
CA SER A 60 5.06 -0.41 -6.64
C SER A 60 3.56 -0.23 -6.89
N PHE A 61 2.84 0.24 -5.88
CA PHE A 61 1.42 0.54 -6.02
C PHE A 61 1.19 1.61 -7.08
N ASP A 62 1.89 2.74 -7.02
CA ASP A 62 1.69 3.82 -8.02
C ASP A 62 2.03 3.40 -9.44
N HIS A 63 3.01 2.51 -9.62
CA HIS A 63 3.40 2.02 -10.94
C HIS A 63 2.29 1.17 -11.60
N TYR A 64 1.48 0.44 -10.83
CA TYR A 64 0.38 -0.38 -11.38
C TYR A 64 -1.00 0.23 -11.22
N LEU A 65 -1.33 0.71 -10.04
CA LEU A 65 -2.71 1.08 -9.67
C LEU A 65 -2.84 2.55 -9.25
N GLY A 66 -1.77 3.34 -9.23
CA GLY A 66 -1.86 4.76 -8.84
C GLY A 66 -2.81 5.58 -9.71
N HIS A 67 -3.05 5.17 -10.95
CA HIS A 67 -4.02 5.82 -11.87
C HIS A 67 -5.43 5.22 -11.82
N LEU A 68 -5.68 4.18 -11.01
CA LEU A 68 -7.02 3.59 -10.82
C LEU A 68 -7.93 4.58 -10.08
N SER A 69 -9.16 4.82 -10.54
CA SER A 69 -10.09 5.75 -9.87
C SER A 69 -10.31 5.45 -8.38
N GLY A 70 -10.43 6.49 -7.55
CA GLY A 70 -10.72 6.39 -6.11
C GLY A 70 -9.58 5.96 -5.19
N VAL A 71 -8.49 5.35 -5.67
CA VAL A 71 -7.36 5.00 -4.78
C VAL A 71 -6.57 6.24 -4.37
N ARG A 72 -5.82 6.15 -3.28
CA ARG A 72 -4.78 7.12 -2.91
C ARG A 72 -3.59 7.00 -3.86
N GLY A 73 -3.69 7.64 -5.01
CA GLY A 73 -2.70 7.60 -6.09
C GLY A 73 -2.32 8.99 -6.58
N TYR A 74 -2.31 9.19 -7.90
CA TYR A 74 -1.82 10.42 -8.53
C TYR A 74 -2.65 11.67 -8.21
N ASN A 75 -3.89 11.50 -7.74
CA ASN A 75 -4.73 12.58 -7.25
C ASN A 75 -4.69 12.75 -5.72
N ASP A 76 -3.74 12.13 -4.99
CA ASP A 76 -3.59 12.39 -3.54
C ASP A 76 -3.49 13.90 -3.30
N ARG A 77 -4.32 14.39 -2.38
CA ARG A 77 -4.41 15.79 -1.98
C ARG A 77 -3.29 16.21 -1.04
N PHE A 78 -2.61 15.24 -0.43
CA PHE A 78 -1.58 15.47 0.57
C PHE A 78 -0.23 14.79 0.25
N PRO A 79 0.34 14.93 -0.96
CA PRO A 79 1.70 14.48 -1.21
C PRO A 79 2.69 15.30 -0.36
N VAL A 80 3.78 14.67 0.07
CA VAL A 80 4.83 15.36 0.81
C VAL A 80 5.53 16.40 -0.07
N THR A 81 5.95 17.50 0.54
CA THR A 81 6.76 18.53 -0.14
C THR A 81 8.24 18.20 0.05
N LEU A 82 8.98 18.15 -1.05
CA LEU A 82 10.41 17.89 -1.07
C LEU A 82 11.20 19.13 -0.59
N PRO A 83 12.47 18.98 -0.19
CA PRO A 83 13.32 20.12 0.21
C PRO A 83 13.47 21.22 -0.85
N ASN A 84 13.29 20.90 -2.13
CA ASN A 84 13.32 21.86 -3.24
C ASN A 84 12.00 22.65 -3.41
N GLY A 85 11.01 22.43 -2.55
CA GLY A 85 9.70 23.09 -2.56
C GLY A 85 8.69 22.54 -3.56
N GLN A 86 9.03 21.47 -4.28
CA GLN A 86 8.10 20.76 -5.18
C GLN A 86 7.39 19.61 -4.44
N PRO A 87 6.18 19.21 -4.86
CA PRO A 87 5.61 17.93 -4.45
C PRO A 87 6.49 16.75 -4.84
N VAL A 88 6.36 15.64 -4.11
CA VAL A 88 7.13 14.38 -4.32
C VAL A 88 7.11 13.84 -5.75
N TRP A 89 6.13 14.23 -6.57
CA TRP A 89 6.09 13.85 -7.99
C TRP A 89 7.32 14.30 -8.80
N PHE A 90 7.94 15.42 -8.43
CA PHE A 90 9.02 16.04 -9.21
C PHE A 90 10.39 15.68 -8.61
N GLN A 91 10.86 14.48 -8.91
CA GLN A 91 12.09 13.93 -8.34
C GLN A 91 13.35 14.52 -9.01
N PRO A 92 14.41 14.86 -8.26
CA PRO A 92 15.72 15.20 -8.81
C PRO A 92 16.25 14.11 -9.74
N ARG A 93 16.74 14.49 -10.93
CA ARG A 93 17.24 13.52 -11.93
C ARG A 93 18.55 12.88 -11.50
N GLN A 94 18.78 11.66 -11.98
CA GLN A 94 19.99 10.90 -11.68
C GLN A 94 21.26 11.59 -12.17
N GLU A 95 21.25 12.11 -13.40
CA GLU A 95 22.41 12.69 -14.06
C GLU A 95 22.67 14.16 -13.70
N ASP A 96 21.65 14.88 -13.23
CA ASP A 96 21.68 16.29 -12.88
C ASP A 96 20.56 16.62 -11.88
N GLN A 97 20.89 16.65 -10.60
CA GLN A 97 19.93 16.86 -9.51
C GLN A 97 19.36 18.29 -9.46
N THR A 98 19.87 19.22 -10.28
CA THR A 98 19.27 20.57 -10.43
C THR A 98 18.03 20.54 -11.33
N LYS A 99 17.83 19.45 -12.07
CA LYS A 99 16.65 19.21 -12.90
C LYS A 99 15.76 18.15 -12.26
N VAL A 100 14.49 18.18 -12.62
CA VAL A 100 13.50 17.23 -12.13
C VAL A 100 12.97 16.31 -13.24
N ILE A 101 12.45 15.16 -12.83
CA ILE A 101 11.67 14.24 -13.64
C ILE A 101 10.33 13.98 -12.96
N ALA A 102 9.25 14.16 -13.72
CA ALA A 102 7.90 13.79 -13.36
C ALA A 102 7.60 12.34 -13.79
N PRO A 103 6.56 11.71 -13.22
CA PRO A 103 6.12 10.39 -13.63
C PRO A 103 5.74 10.34 -15.11
N PHE A 104 6.03 9.22 -15.79
CA PHE A 104 5.71 9.04 -17.20
C PHE A 104 5.21 7.63 -17.50
N ARG A 105 4.32 7.53 -18.48
CA ARG A 105 3.70 6.26 -18.85
C ARG A 105 4.69 5.34 -19.58
N TYR A 106 4.72 4.07 -19.18
CA TYR A 106 5.23 2.96 -19.97
C TYR A 106 4.16 2.52 -20.96
N ASP A 107 4.08 3.24 -22.08
CA ASP A 107 3.00 3.12 -23.06
C ASP A 107 3.19 1.87 -23.93
N THR A 108 2.44 0.82 -23.59
CA THR A 108 2.45 -0.44 -24.34
C THR A 108 1.68 -0.34 -25.66
N THR A 109 0.88 0.72 -25.86
CA THR A 109 0.13 0.92 -27.11
C THR A 109 0.99 1.48 -28.23
N ASN A 110 2.12 2.11 -27.90
CA ASN A 110 3.09 2.58 -28.87
C ASN A 110 3.72 1.39 -29.60
N PRO A 111 3.52 1.18 -30.91
CA PRO A 111 3.98 -0.02 -31.61
C PRO A 111 5.50 -0.13 -31.75
N ASN A 112 6.24 0.95 -31.47
CA ASN A 112 7.66 1.04 -31.72
C ASN A 112 8.53 0.81 -30.48
N VAL A 113 7.94 0.67 -29.29
CA VAL A 113 8.68 0.63 -28.02
C VAL A 113 8.31 -0.64 -27.24
N ASN A 114 9.29 -1.34 -26.69
CA ASN A 114 9.07 -2.35 -25.66
C ASN A 114 8.87 -1.64 -24.31
N ALA A 115 7.64 -1.64 -23.83
CA ALA A 115 7.26 -1.06 -22.55
C ALA A 115 6.78 -2.11 -21.52
N GLN A 116 6.94 -3.41 -21.80
CA GLN A 116 6.55 -4.50 -20.89
C GLN A 116 7.74 -5.28 -20.30
N CYS A 117 8.83 -5.44 -21.07
CA CYS A 117 10.07 -6.08 -20.63
C CYS A 117 11.12 -4.98 -20.38
N ILE A 118 10.97 -4.28 -19.25
CA ILE A 118 11.72 -3.06 -18.90
C ILE A 118 13.03 -3.34 -18.13
N GLY A 119 13.22 -4.57 -17.64
CA GLY A 119 14.38 -4.94 -16.83
C GLY A 119 14.27 -4.43 -15.39
N GLY A 120 15.15 -4.91 -14.51
CA GLY A 120 15.13 -4.55 -13.09
C GLY A 120 15.78 -3.20 -12.81
N LEU A 121 15.31 -2.55 -11.74
CA LEU A 121 15.82 -1.33 -11.16
C LEU A 121 16.58 -1.64 -9.86
N PRO A 122 17.34 -0.68 -9.29
CA PRO A 122 17.93 -0.88 -7.97
C PRO A 122 16.89 -0.99 -6.84
N HIS A 123 16.87 -2.10 -6.10
CA HIS A 123 15.99 -2.35 -4.93
C HIS A 123 16.69 -2.88 -3.69
N THR A 124 18.02 -2.81 -3.63
CA THR A 124 18.76 -3.25 -2.43
C THR A 124 18.35 -2.46 -1.18
N TRP A 125 18.60 -3.02 0.01
CA TRP A 125 18.48 -2.31 1.30
C TRP A 125 19.00 -0.86 1.23
N ALA A 126 20.23 -0.70 0.73
CA ALA A 126 20.89 0.60 0.63
C ALA A 126 20.17 1.56 -0.33
N THR A 127 19.79 1.12 -1.53
CA THR A 127 19.18 1.99 -2.55
C THR A 127 17.73 2.32 -2.23
N THR A 128 17.00 1.40 -1.60
CA THR A 128 15.61 1.63 -1.17
C THR A 128 15.55 2.57 0.04
N HIS A 129 16.39 2.38 1.06
CA HIS A 129 16.54 3.39 2.12
C HIS A 129 17.04 4.73 1.60
N GLY A 130 17.98 4.71 0.65
CA GLY A 130 18.48 5.92 0.00
C GLY A 130 17.38 6.70 -0.73
N ALA A 131 16.42 6.01 -1.36
CA ALA A 131 15.31 6.65 -2.07
C ALA A 131 14.27 7.25 -1.11
N ILE A 132 13.96 6.54 -0.01
CA ILE A 132 13.09 7.04 1.07
C ILE A 132 13.73 8.23 1.79
N ASP A 133 15.07 8.25 1.89
CA ASP A 133 15.91 9.31 2.46
C ASP A 133 15.39 9.81 3.82
N SER A 134 15.12 8.86 4.73
CA SER A 134 14.58 9.13 6.07
C SER A 134 13.27 9.95 6.07
N GLY A 135 12.43 9.73 5.06
CA GLY A 135 11.12 10.35 4.91
C GLY A 135 11.10 11.61 4.06
N ARG A 136 12.25 12.10 3.57
CA ARG A 136 12.26 13.20 2.57
C ARG A 136 11.77 12.75 1.21
N ALA A 137 11.99 11.46 0.87
CA ALA A 137 11.56 10.84 -0.38
C ALA A 137 11.93 11.64 -1.64
N ASP A 138 13.12 12.26 -1.65
CA ASP A 138 13.60 13.19 -2.68
C ASP A 138 14.74 12.60 -3.53
N LYS A 139 15.00 11.29 -3.44
CA LYS A 139 16.15 10.63 -4.09
C LYS A 139 15.78 9.41 -4.91
N TRP A 140 14.52 9.25 -5.30
CA TRP A 140 14.08 8.07 -6.06
C TRP A 140 14.88 7.88 -7.35
N ALA A 141 14.88 8.88 -8.24
CA ALA A 141 15.60 8.76 -9.52
C ALA A 141 17.12 8.72 -9.34
N VAL A 142 17.66 9.38 -8.31
CA VAL A 142 19.09 9.34 -7.98
C VAL A 142 19.54 7.93 -7.58
N GLN A 143 18.73 7.23 -6.78
CA GLN A 143 19.08 5.91 -6.23
C GLN A 143 18.67 4.75 -7.12
N LYS A 144 17.61 4.94 -7.94
CA LYS A 144 16.93 3.87 -8.67
C LYS A 144 16.86 4.10 -10.18
N THR A 145 17.59 5.10 -10.68
CA THR A 145 17.58 5.62 -12.06
C THR A 145 16.29 6.38 -12.42
N ASN A 146 16.35 7.20 -13.47
CA ASN A 146 15.18 7.95 -13.96
C ASN A 146 14.00 7.05 -14.38
N MET A 147 14.27 5.77 -14.73
CA MET A 147 13.21 4.82 -15.09
C MET A 147 12.26 4.52 -13.94
N THR A 148 12.67 4.72 -12.68
CA THR A 148 11.82 4.57 -11.48
C THR A 148 10.47 5.28 -11.59
N MET A 149 10.42 6.41 -12.30
CA MET A 149 9.23 7.26 -12.45
C MET A 149 8.19 6.72 -13.45
N GLY A 150 8.42 5.53 -13.98
CA GLY A 150 7.52 4.86 -14.93
C GLY A 150 6.26 4.31 -14.27
N TYR A 151 5.12 4.39 -14.96
CA TYR A 151 3.86 3.76 -14.54
C TYR A 151 3.09 3.16 -15.71
N HIS A 152 2.19 2.24 -15.40
CA HIS A 152 1.18 1.73 -16.32
C HIS A 152 -0.19 2.35 -16.04
N VAL A 153 -1.03 2.36 -17.08
CA VAL A 153 -2.47 2.67 -16.96
C VAL A 153 -3.30 1.47 -17.38
N ARG A 154 -4.63 1.59 -17.31
CA ARG A 154 -5.58 0.53 -17.64
C ARG A 154 -5.35 -0.10 -19.01
N GLU A 155 -5.02 0.69 -20.03
CA GLU A 155 -4.76 0.17 -21.38
C GLU A 155 -3.50 -0.70 -21.44
N ASP A 156 -2.56 -0.54 -20.51
CA ASP A 156 -1.32 -1.32 -20.47
C ASP A 156 -1.47 -2.65 -19.73
N ILE A 157 -2.25 -2.66 -18.64
CA ILE A 157 -2.48 -3.83 -17.77
C ILE A 157 -3.98 -4.03 -17.44
N PRO A 158 -4.83 -4.24 -18.46
CA PRO A 158 -6.29 -4.20 -18.30
C PRO A 158 -6.84 -5.29 -17.38
N PHE A 159 -6.14 -6.42 -17.23
CA PHE A 159 -6.58 -7.49 -16.33
C PHE A 159 -6.44 -7.10 -14.85
N HIS A 160 -5.33 -6.48 -14.46
CA HIS A 160 -5.09 -6.03 -13.08
C HIS A 160 -6.08 -4.94 -12.67
N TYR A 161 -6.35 -3.97 -13.55
CA TYR A 161 -7.37 -2.95 -13.33
C TYR A 161 -8.78 -3.54 -13.20
N ALA A 162 -9.14 -4.47 -14.09
CA ALA A 162 -10.44 -5.13 -14.03
C ALA A 162 -10.60 -5.99 -12.75
N LEU A 163 -9.51 -6.61 -12.27
CA LEU A 163 -9.52 -7.34 -11.00
C LEU A 163 -9.73 -6.38 -9.81
N ALA A 164 -9.10 -5.22 -9.83
CA ALA A 164 -9.31 -4.17 -8.83
C ALA A 164 -10.70 -3.53 -8.91
N ASP A 165 -11.31 -3.42 -10.09
CA ASP A 165 -12.73 -3.02 -10.24
C ASP A 165 -13.68 -4.07 -9.64
N ALA A 166 -13.27 -5.34 -9.68
CA ALA A 166 -14.10 -6.44 -9.23
C ALA A 166 -14.08 -6.65 -7.71
N PHE A 167 -12.91 -6.51 -7.09
CA PHE A 167 -12.66 -6.90 -5.71
C PHE A 167 -11.99 -5.78 -4.89
N THR A 168 -11.90 -5.97 -3.57
CA THR A 168 -11.22 -5.01 -2.69
C THR A 168 -9.74 -4.87 -3.07
N VAL A 169 -9.30 -3.65 -3.34
CA VAL A 169 -7.89 -3.26 -3.45
C VAL A 169 -7.43 -2.60 -2.15
N CYS A 170 -6.23 -2.96 -1.67
CA CYS A 170 -5.62 -2.30 -0.51
C CYS A 170 -4.60 -1.27 -1.01
N ASP A 171 -4.92 0.02 -0.89
CA ASP A 171 -4.08 1.12 -1.40
C ASP A 171 -3.06 1.65 -0.37
N ASN A 172 -2.98 0.98 0.78
CA ASN A 172 -2.06 1.28 1.87
C ASN A 172 -1.37 0.00 2.37
N TYR A 173 -1.06 -0.90 1.42
CA TYR A 173 -0.31 -2.15 1.63
C TYR A 173 1.16 -1.94 1.25
N PHE A 174 2.08 -2.25 2.16
CA PHE A 174 3.51 -2.00 2.01
C PHE A 174 4.31 -3.29 1.96
N CYS A 175 5.45 -3.27 1.26
CA CYS A 175 6.42 -4.33 1.48
C CYS A 175 6.95 -4.25 2.93
N SER A 176 7.15 -5.41 3.55
CA SER A 176 7.51 -5.47 4.97
C SER A 176 8.87 -4.85 5.26
N ILE A 177 9.79 -4.85 4.31
CA ILE A 177 11.13 -4.30 4.44
C ILE A 177 11.55 -3.54 3.18
N PRO A 178 12.15 -2.33 3.30
CA PRO A 178 12.72 -1.58 2.17
C PRO A 178 13.98 -2.28 1.63
N GLY A 179 13.79 -3.34 0.85
CA GLY A 179 14.86 -4.16 0.31
C GLY A 179 14.33 -5.24 -0.63
N ASN A 180 15.16 -6.25 -0.86
CA ASN A 180 14.93 -7.26 -1.90
C ASN A 180 13.78 -8.25 -1.61
N THR A 181 13.51 -9.10 -2.61
CA THR A 181 12.55 -10.21 -2.63
C THR A 181 12.60 -11.10 -1.38
N HIS A 182 13.77 -11.66 -1.06
CA HIS A 182 13.88 -12.74 -0.07
C HIS A 182 13.56 -12.27 1.36
N PRO A 183 14.07 -11.12 1.85
CA PRO A 183 13.64 -10.55 3.12
C PRO A 183 12.13 -10.30 3.20
N ASN A 184 11.49 -9.81 2.13
CA ASN A 184 10.05 -9.58 2.11
C ASN A 184 9.24 -10.89 2.14
N ARG A 185 9.65 -11.90 1.38
CA ARG A 185 9.07 -13.25 1.45
C ARG A 185 9.33 -13.93 2.80
N MET A 186 10.43 -13.60 3.47
CA MET A 186 10.74 -14.10 4.82
C MET A 186 9.72 -13.59 5.84
N TYR A 187 9.34 -12.32 5.79
CA TYR A 187 8.24 -11.78 6.58
C TYR A 187 6.91 -12.50 6.29
N LEU A 188 6.61 -12.78 5.01
CA LEU A 188 5.39 -13.51 4.65
C LEU A 188 5.35 -14.93 5.21
N MET A 189 6.48 -15.63 5.24
CA MET A 189 6.52 -17.05 5.63
C MET A 189 6.83 -17.27 7.12
N THR A 190 7.43 -16.29 7.80
CA THR A 190 7.94 -16.48 9.17
C THR A 190 7.74 -15.29 10.10
N GLY A 191 7.22 -14.15 9.62
CA GLY A 191 6.91 -12.98 10.44
C GLY A 191 8.09 -12.07 10.80
N MET A 192 9.33 -12.45 10.47
CA MET A 192 10.52 -11.63 10.76
C MET A 192 11.69 -11.94 9.82
N VAL A 193 12.77 -11.17 9.95
CA VAL A 193 14.08 -11.47 9.32
C VAL A 193 15.15 -11.91 10.32
N ASP A 194 14.79 -12.22 11.57
CA ASP A 194 15.68 -12.50 12.72
C ASP A 194 16.55 -11.28 13.12
N PRO A 195 15.92 -10.19 13.59
CA PRO A 195 16.61 -8.93 13.93
C PRO A 195 17.66 -9.06 15.04
N LEU A 196 17.66 -10.16 15.80
CA LEU A 196 18.58 -10.43 16.90
C LEU A 196 19.75 -11.36 16.52
N ALA A 197 19.83 -11.79 15.26
CA ALA A 197 20.85 -12.72 14.76
C ALA A 197 20.94 -14.04 15.54
N THR A 198 19.81 -14.55 16.04
CA THR A 198 19.79 -15.75 16.90
C THR A 198 19.64 -17.04 16.11
N GLY A 199 19.13 -16.96 14.88
CA GLY A 199 18.87 -18.11 14.02
C GLY A 199 19.41 -17.99 12.60
N GLY A 200 20.40 -17.11 12.40
CA GLY A 200 21.17 -16.98 11.16
C GLY A 200 20.91 -15.70 10.38
N GLY A 201 20.00 -14.82 10.83
CA GLY A 201 19.78 -13.49 10.26
C GLY A 201 20.66 -12.40 10.90
N PRO A 202 20.31 -11.10 10.73
CA PRO A 202 19.19 -10.60 9.95
C PRO A 202 19.31 -10.89 8.45
N LEU A 203 18.25 -11.27 7.74
CA LEU A 203 18.29 -11.39 6.27
C LEU A 203 17.93 -10.06 5.59
N LEU A 204 18.87 -9.46 4.85
CA LEU A 204 18.72 -8.11 4.25
C LEU A 204 18.91 -8.06 2.73
N ASP A 205 19.20 -9.20 2.10
CA ASP A 205 19.39 -9.36 0.66
C ASP A 205 18.90 -10.75 0.22
N ASN A 206 19.00 -11.04 -1.07
CA ASN A 206 18.75 -12.35 -1.65
C ASN A 206 19.91 -13.34 -1.44
N THR A 207 21.00 -12.96 -0.77
CA THR A 207 22.08 -13.88 -0.39
C THR A 207 21.64 -14.77 0.77
N ASP A 208 21.32 -16.03 0.48
CA ASP A 208 20.91 -17.03 1.48
C ASP A 208 21.44 -18.45 1.16
N TYR A 209 20.70 -19.48 1.61
CA TYR A 209 21.05 -20.88 1.40
C TYR A 209 20.70 -21.40 -0.01
N ILE A 210 19.63 -20.88 -0.62
CA ILE A 210 19.08 -21.35 -1.91
C ILE A 210 19.43 -20.44 -3.08
N ASP A 211 19.63 -19.15 -2.82
CA ASP A 211 20.08 -18.17 -3.80
C ASP A 211 21.35 -17.47 -3.31
N ASN A 212 22.37 -17.53 -4.14
CA ASN A 212 23.62 -16.78 -3.98
C ASN A 212 24.13 -16.31 -5.35
N GLN A 213 23.23 -16.03 -6.29
CA GLN A 213 23.56 -15.74 -7.68
C GLN A 213 24.47 -14.52 -7.86
N PHE A 214 24.52 -13.62 -6.87
CA PHE A 214 25.29 -12.37 -6.91
C PHE A 214 26.33 -12.24 -5.79
N ASP A 215 26.53 -13.30 -5.00
CA ASP A 215 27.46 -13.27 -3.87
C ASP A 215 28.28 -14.58 -3.81
N THR A 216 29.49 -14.47 -3.30
CA THR A 216 30.34 -15.62 -2.96
C THR A 216 30.03 -16.19 -1.59
N ILE A 217 29.28 -15.45 -0.76
CA ILE A 217 28.80 -15.88 0.55
C ILE A 217 27.60 -16.81 0.36
N LYS A 218 27.63 -17.95 1.05
CA LYS A 218 26.48 -18.85 1.19
C LYS A 218 26.13 -18.96 2.66
N LEU A 219 24.94 -18.50 3.03
CA LEU A 219 24.49 -18.59 4.42
C LEU A 219 24.20 -20.05 4.79
N GLN A 220 24.35 -20.37 6.08
CA GLN A 220 23.82 -21.62 6.61
C GLN A 220 22.29 -21.55 6.68
N PRO A 221 21.58 -22.70 6.64
CA PRO A 221 20.14 -22.71 6.81
C PRO A 221 19.72 -22.01 8.10
N PHE A 222 18.66 -21.21 8.02
CA PHE A 222 18.04 -20.55 9.16
C PHE A 222 17.40 -21.57 10.12
N ASN A 223 17.29 -21.23 11.41
CA ASN A 223 16.80 -22.20 12.41
C ASN A 223 15.69 -21.69 13.35
N TRP A 224 15.15 -20.49 13.13
CA TRP A 224 13.93 -20.06 13.84
C TRP A 224 12.70 -20.76 13.27
N THR A 225 11.63 -20.83 14.07
CA THR A 225 10.39 -21.50 13.66
C THR A 225 9.67 -20.72 12.58
N THR A 226 9.33 -21.41 11.48
CA THR A 226 8.53 -20.89 10.37
C THR A 226 7.03 -20.98 10.65
N TYR A 227 6.21 -20.18 9.97
CA TYR A 227 4.76 -20.24 10.18
C TYR A 227 4.13 -21.58 9.75
N PRO A 228 4.51 -22.21 8.62
CA PRO A 228 4.04 -23.55 8.28
C PRO A 228 4.30 -24.61 9.34
N GLU A 229 5.43 -24.56 10.07
CA GLU A 229 5.67 -25.47 11.20
C GLU A 229 4.69 -25.25 12.36
N ARG A 230 4.34 -23.99 12.63
CA ARG A 230 3.32 -23.67 13.65
C ARG A 230 1.97 -24.21 13.24
N LEU A 231 1.60 -24.06 11.97
CA LEU A 231 0.36 -24.61 11.42
C LEU A 231 0.35 -26.16 11.51
N GLU A 232 1.43 -26.82 11.10
CA GLU A 232 1.57 -28.28 11.20
C GLU A 232 1.39 -28.76 12.64
N THR A 233 2.06 -28.09 13.59
CA THR A 233 1.99 -28.42 15.02
C THR A 233 0.57 -28.24 15.57
N ALA A 234 -0.16 -27.24 15.09
CA ALA A 234 -1.55 -26.99 15.46
C ALA A 234 -2.57 -27.87 14.73
N GLY A 235 -2.13 -28.74 13.82
CA GLY A 235 -3.01 -29.59 13.01
C GLY A 235 -3.78 -28.83 11.93
N ILE A 236 -3.35 -27.61 11.58
CA ILE A 236 -3.92 -26.83 10.48
C ILE A 236 -3.26 -27.27 9.17
N SER A 237 -4.07 -27.77 8.24
CA SER A 237 -3.56 -28.29 6.97
C SER A 237 -2.98 -27.19 6.09
N TRP A 238 -1.78 -27.40 5.58
CA TRP A 238 -1.11 -26.45 4.70
C TRP A 238 -0.37 -27.12 3.53
N GLN A 239 -0.05 -26.35 2.48
CA GLN A 239 0.67 -26.83 1.29
C GLN A 239 1.33 -25.70 0.48
N ILE A 240 2.54 -25.95 -0.03
CA ILE A 240 3.13 -25.17 -1.13
C ILE A 240 2.71 -25.75 -2.47
N TYR A 241 2.25 -24.89 -3.38
CA TYR A 241 2.03 -25.20 -4.79
C TYR A 241 3.09 -24.49 -5.64
N GLN A 242 3.93 -25.29 -6.30
CA GLN A 242 5.09 -24.83 -7.08
C GLN A 242 5.43 -25.85 -8.17
N GLN A 243 6.08 -25.41 -9.26
CA GLN A 243 6.44 -26.29 -10.39
C GLN A 243 7.84 -26.91 -10.26
N GLY A 244 8.27 -27.15 -9.02
CA GLY A 244 9.64 -27.55 -8.64
C GLY A 244 10.33 -26.47 -7.82
N THR A 245 11.62 -26.65 -7.54
CA THR A 245 12.42 -25.75 -6.68
C THR A 245 13.55 -25.05 -7.43
N GLY A 246 13.59 -25.14 -8.76
CA GLY A 246 14.63 -24.53 -9.59
C GLY A 246 14.29 -23.10 -10.04
N PHE A 247 15.23 -22.52 -10.79
CA PHE A 247 15.16 -21.16 -11.37
C PHE A 247 14.83 -21.16 -12.88
N ASP A 248 14.25 -22.25 -13.39
CA ASP A 248 13.81 -22.28 -14.79
C ASP A 248 12.69 -21.26 -15.04
N ASN A 249 12.60 -20.78 -16.28
CA ASN A 249 11.61 -19.75 -16.61
C ASN A 249 10.18 -20.28 -16.52
N PHE A 250 9.95 -21.55 -16.88
CA PHE A 250 8.61 -22.11 -17.03
C PHE A 250 8.31 -23.23 -16.02
N SER A 251 9.31 -23.70 -15.30
CA SER A 251 9.24 -24.67 -14.22
C SER A 251 10.04 -24.18 -13.00
N GLY A 252 9.87 -24.82 -11.85
CA GLY A 252 10.47 -24.35 -10.61
C GLY A 252 9.62 -23.33 -9.85
N ASN A 253 10.29 -22.49 -9.07
CA ASN A 253 9.70 -21.45 -8.22
C ASN A 253 10.54 -20.16 -8.18
N TYR A 254 11.64 -20.09 -8.94
CA TYR A 254 12.49 -18.90 -9.02
C TYR A 254 13.05 -18.43 -7.67
N GLY A 255 13.42 -19.36 -6.79
CA GLY A 255 14.01 -19.03 -5.47
C GLY A 255 13.00 -18.52 -4.45
N THR A 256 11.73 -18.38 -4.80
CA THR A 256 10.73 -17.71 -3.96
C THR A 256 10.19 -18.53 -2.77
N ASN A 257 10.65 -19.78 -2.61
CA ASN A 257 10.29 -20.65 -1.49
C ASN A 257 11.27 -20.51 -0.33
N MET A 258 11.03 -19.55 0.56
CA MET A 258 11.94 -19.29 1.69
C MET A 258 12.06 -20.47 2.65
N LEU A 259 11.08 -21.39 2.70
CA LEU A 259 11.17 -22.59 3.52
C LEU A 259 12.39 -23.44 3.15
N ALA A 260 12.78 -23.42 1.88
CA ALA A 260 13.96 -24.15 1.40
C ALA A 260 15.29 -23.63 2.00
N SER A 261 15.28 -22.47 2.65
CA SER A 261 16.41 -21.89 3.38
C SER A 261 16.43 -22.25 4.88
N PHE A 262 15.51 -23.06 5.38
CA PHE A 262 15.44 -23.42 6.81
C PHE A 262 15.90 -24.84 7.10
N GLN A 263 16.59 -25.01 8.24
CA GLN A 263 17.24 -26.26 8.65
C GLN A 263 16.27 -27.46 8.68
N ASN A 264 15.05 -27.26 9.15
CA ASN A 264 14.02 -28.31 9.26
C ASN A 264 13.51 -28.78 7.89
N PHE A 265 13.47 -27.92 6.87
CA PHE A 265 13.09 -28.26 5.51
C PHE A 265 14.27 -28.81 4.70
N VAL A 266 15.45 -28.21 4.86
CA VAL A 266 16.71 -28.71 4.25
C VAL A 266 16.99 -30.14 4.69
N ASN A 267 16.77 -30.45 5.96
CA ASN A 267 17.01 -31.77 6.53
C ASN A 267 15.74 -32.62 6.67
N ALA A 268 14.63 -32.22 6.05
CA ALA A 268 13.37 -32.95 6.17
C ALA A 268 13.53 -34.37 5.60
N PRO A 269 13.21 -35.43 6.37
CA PRO A 269 13.32 -36.80 5.87
C PRO A 269 12.46 -37.01 4.63
N ALA A 270 12.93 -37.84 3.69
CA ALA A 270 12.15 -38.20 2.51
C ALA A 270 10.79 -38.79 2.91
N GLY A 271 9.71 -38.25 2.33
CA GLY A 271 8.34 -38.67 2.66
C GLY A 271 7.78 -38.11 3.96
N SER A 272 8.53 -37.28 4.69
CA SER A 272 7.98 -36.53 5.84
C SER A 272 6.94 -35.49 5.40
N SER A 273 6.09 -35.06 6.33
CA SER A 273 5.08 -34.02 6.07
C SER A 273 5.71 -32.72 5.55
N LEU A 274 6.78 -32.24 6.20
CA LEU A 274 7.50 -31.03 5.79
C LEU A 274 8.06 -31.12 4.36
N GLN A 275 8.68 -32.26 4.00
CA GLN A 275 9.21 -32.47 2.65
C GLN A 275 8.09 -32.58 1.60
N ASN A 276 7.03 -33.36 1.88
CA ASN A 276 5.91 -33.53 0.96
C ASN A 276 5.12 -32.24 0.73
N ARG A 277 4.90 -31.44 1.79
CA ARG A 277 4.09 -30.21 1.74
C ARG A 277 4.89 -28.97 1.32
N GLY A 278 6.16 -28.89 1.70
CA GLY A 278 7.00 -27.71 1.47
C GLY A 278 7.90 -27.77 0.24
N MET A 279 8.38 -28.97 -0.13
CA MET A 279 9.50 -29.12 -1.07
C MET A 279 9.15 -29.90 -2.35
N SER A 280 7.96 -30.47 -2.43
CA SER A 280 7.56 -31.27 -3.59
C SER A 280 7.00 -30.41 -4.74
N THR A 281 7.09 -30.93 -5.96
CA THR A 281 6.41 -30.34 -7.13
C THR A 281 4.91 -30.57 -7.02
N ARG A 282 4.14 -29.48 -6.98
CA ARG A 282 2.68 -29.51 -6.93
C ARG A 282 2.13 -28.35 -7.78
N THR A 283 1.85 -28.61 -9.05
CA THR A 283 1.51 -27.59 -10.04
C THR A 283 0.07 -27.06 -9.89
N LEU A 284 -0.30 -26.04 -10.67
CA LEU A 284 -1.69 -25.56 -10.74
C LEU A 284 -2.69 -26.63 -11.23
N THR A 285 -2.22 -27.65 -11.95
CA THR A 285 -3.06 -28.82 -12.30
C THR A 285 -3.46 -29.58 -11.04
N GLN A 286 -2.51 -29.77 -10.10
CA GLN A 286 -2.81 -30.42 -8.84
C GLN A 286 -3.65 -29.52 -7.93
N LEU A 287 -3.44 -28.19 -7.92
CA LEU A 287 -4.33 -27.25 -7.23
C LEU A 287 -5.79 -27.44 -7.68
N LYS A 288 -6.02 -27.48 -9.00
CA LYS A 288 -7.35 -27.70 -9.55
C LYS A 288 -7.93 -29.05 -9.14
N ALA A 289 -7.13 -30.11 -9.19
CA ALA A 289 -7.55 -31.45 -8.76
C ALA A 289 -7.94 -31.46 -7.27
N ASP A 290 -7.17 -30.80 -6.41
CA ASP A 290 -7.45 -30.69 -4.97
C ASP A 290 -8.76 -29.93 -4.71
N VAL A 291 -9.00 -28.81 -5.41
CA VAL A 291 -10.25 -28.05 -5.33
C VAL A 291 -11.45 -28.90 -5.78
N GLN A 292 -11.35 -29.60 -6.90
CA GLN A 292 -12.41 -30.47 -7.40
C GLN A 292 -12.72 -31.63 -6.44
N ALA A 293 -11.69 -32.17 -5.80
CA ALA A 293 -11.80 -33.25 -4.82
C ALA A 293 -12.25 -32.79 -3.42
N ARG A 294 -12.47 -31.48 -3.19
CA ARG A 294 -12.69 -30.88 -1.85
C ARG A 294 -11.54 -31.17 -0.87
N ALA A 295 -10.32 -31.17 -1.39
CA ALA A 295 -9.08 -31.45 -0.68
C ALA A 295 -8.12 -30.25 -0.65
N LEU A 296 -8.59 -29.04 -0.98
CA LEU A 296 -7.80 -27.82 -0.83
C LEU A 296 -7.42 -27.64 0.66
N PRO A 297 -6.14 -27.42 1.00
CA PRO A 297 -5.72 -27.20 2.38
C PRO A 297 -6.32 -25.92 2.98
N GLN A 298 -6.28 -25.80 4.31
CA GLN A 298 -6.71 -24.59 5.00
C GLN A 298 -5.83 -23.38 4.65
N VAL A 299 -4.53 -23.60 4.45
CA VAL A 299 -3.58 -22.56 4.03
C VAL A 299 -2.75 -23.05 2.84
N SER A 300 -2.78 -22.33 1.73
CA SER A 300 -2.05 -22.68 0.52
C SER A 300 -1.19 -21.51 0.04
N TRP A 301 0.11 -21.75 -0.18
CA TRP A 301 0.99 -20.75 -0.80
C TRP A 301 1.31 -21.15 -2.24
N LEU A 302 1.17 -20.21 -3.16
CA LEU A 302 1.43 -20.37 -4.59
C LEU A 302 2.72 -19.65 -4.94
N LEU A 303 3.66 -20.38 -5.52
CA LEU A 303 4.96 -19.85 -5.92
C LEU A 303 5.12 -19.99 -7.45
N PRO A 304 5.20 -18.88 -8.20
CA PRO A 304 5.25 -18.91 -9.65
C PRO A 304 6.66 -19.30 -10.16
N PRO A 305 6.76 -19.97 -11.32
CA PRO A 305 8.00 -19.96 -12.11
C PRO A 305 8.36 -18.54 -12.56
N ALA A 306 9.63 -18.32 -12.95
CA ALA A 306 10.15 -16.98 -13.21
C ALA A 306 9.33 -16.20 -14.25
N ALA A 307 8.95 -16.82 -15.37
CA ALA A 307 8.20 -16.16 -16.44
C ALA A 307 6.83 -15.64 -16.00
N TYR A 308 6.25 -16.22 -14.95
CA TYR A 308 4.93 -15.89 -14.42
C TYR A 308 4.98 -15.09 -13.11
N SER A 309 6.19 -14.73 -12.66
CA SER A 309 6.39 -13.97 -11.41
C SER A 309 6.04 -12.49 -11.55
N GLU A 310 5.99 -11.98 -12.78
CA GLU A 310 6.01 -10.55 -13.11
C GLU A 310 7.29 -9.81 -12.72
N HIS A 311 8.34 -10.45 -12.18
CA HIS A 311 9.63 -9.79 -11.94
C HIS A 311 10.02 -8.97 -13.20
N PRO A 312 10.43 -7.69 -13.13
CA PRO A 312 10.41 -6.71 -14.26
C PRO A 312 11.08 -7.10 -15.60
N LYS A 313 11.91 -8.14 -15.59
CA LYS A 313 12.43 -8.82 -16.78
C LYS A 313 11.35 -9.61 -17.55
N PHE A 314 10.30 -10.01 -16.86
CA PHE A 314 9.11 -10.72 -17.30
C PHE A 314 7.89 -9.79 -17.23
N THR A 315 6.87 -10.10 -18.02
CA THR A 315 5.81 -9.14 -18.32
C THR A 315 4.61 -9.24 -17.37
N PRO A 316 3.89 -8.12 -17.15
CA PRO A 316 2.59 -8.15 -16.47
C PRO A 316 1.58 -9.10 -17.15
N LEU A 317 1.66 -9.26 -18.46
CA LEU A 317 0.72 -10.09 -19.23
C LEU A 317 0.90 -11.60 -18.98
N TYR A 318 2.13 -12.07 -18.74
CA TYR A 318 2.36 -13.45 -18.32
C TYR A 318 1.78 -13.71 -16.92
N GLY A 319 2.01 -12.80 -15.97
CA GLY A 319 1.45 -12.91 -14.62
C GLY A 319 -0.07 -12.87 -14.61
N ALA A 320 -0.70 -11.97 -15.37
CA ALA A 320 -2.15 -11.94 -15.57
C ALA A 320 -2.70 -13.28 -16.10
N ASN A 321 -2.00 -13.94 -17.04
CA ASN A 321 -2.39 -15.27 -17.52
C ASN A 321 -2.29 -16.34 -16.40
N TYR A 322 -1.26 -16.27 -15.57
CA TYR A 322 -1.08 -17.18 -14.43
C TYR A 322 -2.12 -16.97 -13.33
N ILE A 323 -2.42 -15.71 -12.97
CA ILE A 323 -3.51 -15.34 -12.05
C ILE A 323 -4.84 -15.87 -12.57
N SER A 324 -5.14 -15.68 -13.86
CA SER A 324 -6.34 -16.23 -14.49
C SER A 324 -6.41 -17.75 -14.32
N THR A 325 -5.31 -18.48 -14.54
CA THR A 325 -5.24 -19.93 -14.35
C THR A 325 -5.43 -20.36 -12.88
N ILE A 326 -4.95 -19.57 -11.91
CA ILE A 326 -5.20 -19.79 -10.48
C ILE A 326 -6.70 -19.63 -10.19
N LEU A 327 -7.32 -18.56 -10.67
CA LEU A 327 -8.76 -18.32 -10.52
C LEU A 327 -9.58 -19.46 -11.16
N ASP A 328 -9.19 -19.95 -12.34
CA ASP A 328 -9.77 -21.13 -12.98
C ASP A 328 -9.72 -22.38 -12.10
N ALA A 329 -8.61 -22.61 -11.41
CA ALA A 329 -8.46 -23.75 -10.52
C ALA A 329 -9.37 -23.61 -9.29
N LEU A 330 -9.31 -22.47 -8.59
CA LEU A 330 -10.05 -22.22 -7.36
C LEU A 330 -11.56 -22.19 -7.55
N THR A 331 -12.02 -21.72 -8.72
CA THR A 331 -13.46 -21.57 -9.04
C THR A 331 -14.05 -22.82 -9.71
N SER A 332 -13.23 -23.85 -9.93
CA SER A 332 -13.68 -25.10 -10.54
C SER A 332 -14.65 -25.92 -9.67
N ASN A 333 -14.74 -25.60 -8.37
CA ASN A 333 -15.71 -26.14 -7.44
C ASN A 333 -16.38 -25.01 -6.64
N PRO A 334 -17.67 -24.70 -6.92
CA PRO A 334 -18.40 -23.61 -6.25
C PRO A 334 -18.43 -23.70 -4.72
N ASP A 335 -18.54 -24.92 -4.19
CA ASP A 335 -18.61 -25.15 -2.75
C ASP A 335 -17.30 -24.76 -2.04
N VAL A 336 -16.15 -25.07 -2.66
CA VAL A 336 -14.83 -24.68 -2.14
C VAL A 336 -14.61 -23.18 -2.28
N TRP A 337 -14.89 -22.61 -3.45
CA TRP A 337 -14.71 -21.18 -3.72
C TRP A 337 -15.54 -20.29 -2.78
N SER A 338 -16.79 -20.70 -2.47
CA SER A 338 -17.66 -19.98 -1.52
C SER A 338 -17.03 -19.80 -0.12
N LYS A 339 -15.97 -20.56 0.20
CA LYS A 339 -15.26 -20.56 1.49
C LYS A 339 -13.80 -20.10 1.36
N THR A 340 -13.41 -19.53 0.22
CA THR A 340 -12.01 -19.23 -0.10
C THR A 340 -11.73 -17.73 -0.13
N VAL A 341 -10.58 -17.35 0.43
CA VAL A 341 -9.97 -16.02 0.24
C VAL A 341 -8.65 -16.21 -0.49
N LEU A 342 -8.48 -15.54 -1.63
CA LEU A 342 -7.22 -15.44 -2.36
C LEU A 342 -6.61 -14.05 -2.14
N PHE A 343 -5.40 -13.99 -1.62
CA PHE A 343 -4.59 -12.78 -1.57
C PHE A 343 -3.62 -12.77 -2.74
N ILE A 344 -3.67 -11.72 -3.56
CA ILE A 344 -2.71 -11.46 -4.63
C ILE A 344 -1.94 -10.19 -4.26
N MET A 345 -0.64 -10.32 -4.08
CA MET A 345 0.25 -9.23 -3.68
C MET A 345 1.59 -9.31 -4.39
N TYR A 346 2.45 -8.32 -4.15
CA TYR A 346 3.84 -8.32 -4.59
C TYR A 346 4.75 -8.29 -3.37
N ASP A 347 5.96 -8.79 -3.51
CA ASP A 347 6.96 -8.81 -2.45
C ASP A 347 7.61 -7.44 -2.20
N GLU A 348 8.05 -6.76 -3.24
CA GLU A 348 8.68 -5.45 -3.17
C GLU A 348 8.45 -4.67 -4.48
N ASN A 349 9.08 -3.51 -4.62
CA ASN A 349 8.74 -2.54 -5.65
C ASN A 349 9.70 -2.49 -6.85
N ASP A 350 10.75 -3.33 -6.90
CA ASP A 350 11.94 -3.30 -7.78
C ASP A 350 12.77 -2.02 -7.68
N GLY A 351 12.14 -0.93 -7.26
CA GLY A 351 12.62 0.42 -7.40
C GLY A 351 11.71 1.29 -8.25
N PHE A 352 10.53 0.84 -8.64
CA PHE A 352 9.49 1.73 -9.13
C PHE A 352 9.03 2.70 -8.05
N PHE A 353 8.80 3.95 -8.47
CA PHE A 353 8.41 5.04 -7.62
C PHE A 353 7.07 4.78 -6.92
N ASP A 354 6.97 5.21 -5.66
CA ASP A 354 5.70 5.38 -4.96
C ASP A 354 5.75 6.69 -4.17
N HIS A 355 4.67 7.48 -4.25
CA HIS A 355 4.62 8.81 -3.66
C HIS A 355 4.38 8.81 -2.15
N VAL A 356 3.81 7.72 -1.61
CA VAL A 356 3.52 7.63 -0.18
C VAL A 356 4.79 7.26 0.55
N VAL A 357 5.24 8.16 1.43
CA VAL A 357 6.34 7.87 2.35
C VAL A 357 5.88 6.76 3.30
N PRO A 358 6.57 5.61 3.35
CA PRO A 358 6.08 4.45 4.09
C PRO A 358 6.06 4.70 5.61
N PRO A 359 5.11 4.10 6.34
CA PRO A 359 5.14 4.08 7.80
C PRO A 359 6.43 3.42 8.28
N GLN A 360 7.20 4.09 9.14
CA GLN A 360 8.43 3.53 9.69
C GLN A 360 8.50 3.77 11.19
N ALA A 361 8.99 2.77 11.94
CA ALA A 361 9.26 2.96 13.36
C ALA A 361 10.21 4.16 13.56
N PRO A 362 10.11 4.92 14.67
CA PRO A 362 10.99 6.05 14.96
C PRO A 362 12.40 5.58 15.34
N THR A 363 13.14 5.13 14.34
CA THR A 363 14.56 4.78 14.42
C THR A 363 15.43 6.02 14.16
N VAL A 364 16.74 5.87 14.06
CA VAL A 364 17.65 6.97 13.70
C VAL A 364 18.18 6.78 12.28
N PRO A 365 18.57 7.85 11.58
CA PRO A 365 18.44 9.27 11.95
C PRO A 365 16.99 9.80 11.80
N GLY A 366 16.60 10.85 12.54
CA GLY A 366 15.24 11.44 12.47
C GLY A 366 14.22 10.79 13.43
N SER A 367 14.57 10.62 14.70
CA SER A 367 13.69 9.98 15.67
C SER A 367 12.62 10.94 16.20
N GLY A 368 11.36 10.50 16.21
CA GLY A 368 10.34 11.00 17.12
C GLY A 368 10.12 10.00 18.25
N MET A 369 8.87 9.67 18.56
CA MET A 369 8.51 8.86 19.74
C MET A 369 7.52 7.74 19.41
N SER A 370 7.57 6.66 20.18
CA SER A 370 6.64 5.53 20.04
C SER A 370 6.07 5.14 21.40
N THR A 371 4.78 4.83 21.46
CA THR A 371 4.20 4.15 22.64
C THR A 371 4.44 2.64 22.64
N VAL A 372 4.84 2.08 21.49
CA VAL A 372 5.16 0.65 21.28
C VAL A 372 6.66 0.43 21.36
N ASP A 373 7.08 -0.75 21.81
CA ASP A 373 8.47 -1.18 21.65
C ASP A 373 8.85 -1.33 20.16
N ILE A 374 10.00 -0.76 19.81
CA ILE A 374 10.57 -0.74 18.46
C ILE A 374 11.97 -1.35 18.42
N SER A 375 12.40 -2.03 19.48
CA SER A 375 13.70 -2.69 19.57
C SER A 375 13.96 -3.65 18.41
N LEU A 376 12.93 -4.35 17.95
CA LEU A 376 12.99 -5.31 16.83
C LEU A 376 12.77 -4.69 15.45
N GLU A 377 12.58 -3.38 15.35
CA GLU A 377 12.41 -2.65 14.08
C GLU A 377 13.66 -1.87 13.66
N ARG A 378 14.79 -2.09 14.32
CA ARG A 378 16.05 -1.37 14.08
C ARG A 378 17.15 -2.33 13.69
N HIS A 379 17.87 -2.02 12.60
CA HIS A 379 19.05 -2.76 12.22
C HIS A 379 20.28 -2.31 13.04
N ASN A 380 20.38 -2.83 14.26
CA ASN A 380 21.48 -2.55 15.19
C ASN A 380 22.37 -3.77 15.50
N VAL A 381 22.01 -4.94 14.95
CA VAL A 381 22.77 -6.19 15.08
C VAL A 381 23.28 -6.58 13.70
N VAL A 382 24.59 -6.83 13.60
CA VAL A 382 25.25 -7.34 12.38
C VAL A 382 25.86 -8.70 12.72
N SER A 383 25.47 -9.73 11.98
CA SER A 383 26.01 -11.07 12.15
C SER A 383 27.46 -11.18 11.65
N ALA A 384 28.19 -12.20 12.09
CA ALA A 384 29.56 -12.45 11.63
C ALA A 384 29.64 -12.62 10.09
N THR A 385 28.62 -13.24 9.48
CA THR A 385 28.54 -13.46 8.03
C THR A 385 28.21 -12.19 7.23
N GLN A 386 27.69 -11.14 7.88
CA GLN A 386 27.38 -9.86 7.25
C GLN A 386 28.46 -8.79 7.48
N THR A 387 29.46 -9.10 8.32
CA THR A 387 30.54 -8.17 8.64
C THR A 387 31.31 -7.81 7.37
N GLY A 388 31.39 -6.51 7.06
CA GLY A 388 32.03 -5.98 5.86
C GLY A 388 31.06 -5.62 4.73
N THR A 389 29.87 -6.22 4.71
CA THR A 389 28.78 -5.87 3.79
C THR A 389 27.81 -4.88 4.43
N TYR A 390 27.46 -5.11 5.71
CA TYR A 390 26.53 -4.30 6.48
C TYR A 390 27.17 -3.71 7.73
N THR A 391 26.59 -2.61 8.21
CA THR A 391 26.94 -1.98 9.49
C THR A 391 25.67 -1.82 10.34
N ALA A 392 25.83 -1.65 11.65
CA ALA A 392 24.73 -1.35 12.56
C ALA A 392 24.25 0.11 12.33
N ASP A 393 23.55 0.31 11.22
CA ASP A 393 23.12 1.62 10.70
C ASP A 393 21.90 2.18 11.42
N ASN A 394 21.23 1.37 12.25
CA ASN A 394 20.00 1.68 12.98
C ASN A 394 18.83 2.08 12.05
N LEU A 395 18.92 1.79 10.76
CA LEU A 395 17.86 2.02 9.81
C LEU A 395 16.64 1.14 10.15
N PRO A 396 15.42 1.60 9.83
CA PRO A 396 14.22 0.84 10.15
C PRO A 396 14.10 -0.41 9.27
N TYR A 397 13.82 -1.56 9.85
CA TYR A 397 13.52 -2.78 9.06
C TYR A 397 12.24 -2.66 8.25
N GLY A 398 11.36 -1.71 8.55
CA GLY A 398 10.17 -1.49 7.78
C GLY A 398 9.34 -0.30 8.25
N LEU A 399 8.27 0.01 7.53
CA LEU A 399 7.88 -0.62 6.27
C LEU A 399 8.67 -0.04 5.07
N GLY A 400 8.65 -0.76 3.95
CA GLY A 400 9.16 -0.28 2.67
C GLY A 400 8.05 0.32 1.79
N PRO A 401 8.31 0.64 0.51
CA PRO A 401 7.32 1.26 -0.38
C PRO A 401 6.01 0.46 -0.53
N ARG A 402 4.93 1.13 -0.94
CA ARG A 402 3.66 0.43 -1.24
C ARG A 402 3.81 -0.51 -2.41
N VAL A 403 3.13 -1.64 -2.31
CA VAL A 403 3.02 -2.66 -3.36
C VAL A 403 1.54 -3.01 -3.58
N PRO A 404 1.11 -3.40 -4.80
CA PRO A 404 -0.28 -3.77 -5.03
C PRO A 404 -0.71 -4.96 -4.17
N MET A 405 -1.93 -4.90 -3.65
CA MET A 405 -2.60 -6.01 -2.96
C MET A 405 -4.07 -5.99 -3.35
N THR A 406 -4.56 -7.10 -3.91
CA THR A 406 -5.98 -7.32 -4.18
C THR A 406 -6.46 -8.54 -3.40
N VAL A 407 -7.55 -8.37 -2.64
CA VAL A 407 -8.20 -9.46 -1.92
C VAL A 407 -9.31 -10.01 -2.80
N VAL A 408 -9.16 -11.23 -3.33
CA VAL A 408 -10.11 -11.84 -4.26
C VAL A 408 -10.89 -12.93 -3.55
N SER A 409 -12.18 -12.69 -3.33
CA SER A 409 -13.04 -13.58 -2.56
C SER A 409 -14.51 -13.23 -2.77
N PRO A 410 -15.45 -14.17 -2.53
CA PRO A 410 -16.86 -13.81 -2.47
C PRO A 410 -17.19 -12.67 -1.50
N TRP A 411 -16.43 -12.52 -0.40
CA TRP A 411 -16.61 -11.46 0.61
C TRP A 411 -15.95 -10.12 0.27
N SER A 412 -15.19 -10.03 -0.82
CA SER A 412 -14.46 -8.81 -1.19
C SER A 412 -14.95 -8.18 -2.49
N LYS A 413 -16.06 -8.67 -3.07
CA LYS A 413 -16.65 -8.09 -4.30
C LYS A 413 -17.10 -6.64 -4.10
N GLY A 414 -17.21 -5.91 -5.21
CA GLY A 414 -17.78 -4.56 -5.28
C GLY A 414 -16.76 -3.45 -5.50
N GLY A 415 -15.51 -3.78 -5.83
CA GLY A 415 -14.47 -2.79 -6.18
C GLY A 415 -14.12 -1.83 -5.04
N PHE A 416 -14.14 -2.31 -3.80
CA PHE A 416 -13.84 -1.48 -2.63
C PHE A 416 -12.37 -1.07 -2.57
N VAL A 417 -12.08 0.04 -1.90
CA VAL A 417 -10.74 0.42 -1.45
C VAL A 417 -10.62 0.22 0.06
N CYS A 418 -9.51 -0.36 0.51
CA CYS A 418 -9.17 -0.48 1.92
C CYS A 418 -7.85 0.25 2.22
N SER A 419 -7.94 1.36 2.96
CA SER A 419 -6.80 2.25 3.26
C SER A 419 -6.19 2.07 4.65
N GLN A 420 -6.50 0.95 5.33
CA GLN A 420 -5.77 0.53 6.53
C GLN A 420 -4.34 0.15 6.17
N VAL A 421 -3.38 0.51 7.04
CA VAL A 421 -1.98 0.12 6.88
C VAL A 421 -1.83 -1.40 7.01
N PHE A 422 -1.21 -2.03 6.01
CA PHE A 422 -0.89 -3.45 6.00
C PHE A 422 0.55 -3.71 5.51
N ASP A 423 1.09 -4.87 5.85
CA ASP A 423 2.31 -5.42 5.26
C ASP A 423 2.20 -6.96 5.08
N HIS A 424 3.27 -7.66 4.69
CA HIS A 424 3.20 -9.12 4.53
C HIS A 424 2.89 -9.89 5.81
N THR A 425 3.16 -9.32 6.99
CA THR A 425 2.77 -9.95 8.26
C THR A 425 1.26 -9.90 8.48
N SER A 426 0.54 -8.98 7.82
CA SER A 426 -0.93 -8.91 7.85
C SER A 426 -1.59 -10.19 7.32
N VAL A 427 -0.96 -10.89 6.36
CA VAL A 427 -1.43 -12.20 5.87
C VAL A 427 -1.36 -13.25 6.98
N LEU A 428 -0.25 -13.27 7.73
CA LEU A 428 -0.10 -14.17 8.87
C LEU A 428 -1.15 -13.86 9.92
N GLN A 429 -1.30 -12.58 10.31
CA GLN A 429 -2.30 -12.13 11.28
C GLN A 429 -3.74 -12.52 10.87
N PHE A 430 -4.09 -12.48 9.58
CA PHE A 430 -5.38 -12.97 9.09
C PHE A 430 -5.56 -14.48 9.35
N ILE A 431 -4.52 -15.29 9.09
CA ILE A 431 -4.51 -16.72 9.37
C ILE A 431 -4.61 -16.98 10.88
N GLU A 432 -3.93 -16.19 11.73
CA GLU A 432 -4.07 -16.26 13.19
C GLU A 432 -5.50 -16.00 13.63
N LYS A 433 -6.13 -14.93 13.12
CA LYS A 433 -7.52 -14.59 13.43
C LYS A 433 -8.48 -15.69 13.03
N ARG A 434 -8.18 -16.37 11.93
CA ARG A 434 -9.02 -17.46 11.45
C ARG A 434 -8.85 -18.75 12.26
N PHE A 435 -7.63 -19.21 12.48
CA PHE A 435 -7.35 -20.57 12.99
C PHE A 435 -6.77 -20.61 14.40
N GLY A 436 -6.50 -19.46 15.03
CA GLY A 436 -5.99 -19.36 16.40
C GLY A 436 -4.50 -19.70 16.57
N VAL A 437 -3.74 -19.77 15.47
CA VAL A 437 -2.30 -20.09 15.49
C VAL A 437 -1.48 -18.81 15.41
N VAL A 438 -0.96 -18.34 16.55
CA VAL A 438 -0.20 -17.08 16.65
C VAL A 438 1.23 -17.22 16.12
N GLU A 439 1.67 -16.30 15.25
CA GLU A 439 3.07 -16.14 14.81
C GLU A 439 3.85 -15.26 15.79
N THR A 440 4.55 -15.86 16.73
CA THR A 440 5.25 -15.12 17.79
C THR A 440 6.44 -14.28 17.29
N ASN A 441 6.86 -14.44 16.04
CA ASN A 441 7.98 -13.69 15.47
C ASN A 441 7.60 -12.26 15.04
N ILE A 442 6.31 -11.97 14.80
CA ILE A 442 5.89 -10.61 14.41
C ILE A 442 6.15 -9.66 15.58
N SER A 443 6.90 -8.58 15.30
CA SER A 443 7.28 -7.60 16.32
C SER A 443 6.07 -6.91 16.96
N PRO A 444 6.21 -6.39 18.21
CA PRO A 444 5.16 -5.59 18.84
C PRO A 444 4.73 -4.39 17.98
N TRP A 445 5.67 -3.69 17.34
CA TRP A 445 5.38 -2.54 16.50
C TRP A 445 4.54 -2.91 15.27
N ARG A 446 4.90 -3.98 14.55
CA ARG A 446 4.13 -4.42 13.37
C ARG A 446 2.73 -4.84 13.74
N ARG A 447 2.55 -5.60 14.82
CA ARG A 447 1.20 -5.97 15.32
C ARG A 447 0.37 -4.74 15.69
N ALA A 448 1.00 -3.71 16.24
CA ALA A 448 0.30 -2.50 16.64
C ALA A 448 -0.11 -1.62 15.44
N VAL A 449 0.68 -1.58 14.36
CA VAL A 449 0.48 -0.65 13.23
C VAL A 449 -0.18 -1.31 12.02
N CYS A 450 0.22 -2.54 11.67
CA CYS A 450 -0.27 -3.27 10.50
C CYS A 450 -1.52 -4.07 10.88
N GLY A 451 -2.62 -3.84 10.17
CA GLY A 451 -3.87 -4.57 10.38
C GLY A 451 -3.80 -6.05 9.99
N ASP A 452 -4.87 -6.78 10.25
CA ASP A 452 -4.98 -8.23 10.03
C ASP A 452 -5.75 -8.61 8.75
N LEU A 453 -5.94 -7.68 7.81
CA LEU A 453 -6.71 -7.80 6.56
C LEU A 453 -8.21 -8.07 6.71
N THR A 454 -8.76 -8.20 7.92
CA THR A 454 -10.20 -8.48 8.07
C THR A 454 -11.10 -7.35 7.57
N THR A 455 -10.63 -6.10 7.66
CA THR A 455 -11.33 -4.90 7.15
C THR A 455 -11.43 -4.85 5.63
N ALA A 456 -10.62 -5.65 4.90
CA ALA A 456 -10.69 -5.74 3.46
C ALA A 456 -11.87 -6.61 2.95
N LEU A 457 -12.56 -7.30 3.86
CA LEU A 457 -13.65 -8.25 3.59
C LEU A 457 -14.93 -7.81 4.30
N ASP A 458 -16.09 -8.10 3.72
CA ASP A 458 -17.40 -7.97 4.37
C ASP A 458 -18.03 -9.35 4.52
N PHE A 459 -17.98 -9.90 5.73
CA PHE A 459 -18.55 -11.20 6.05
C PHE A 459 -20.07 -11.17 6.26
N SER A 460 -20.68 -9.98 6.32
CA SER A 460 -22.10 -9.78 6.62
C SER A 460 -22.99 -9.72 5.38
N LYS A 461 -22.41 -9.51 4.18
CA LYS A 461 -23.14 -9.34 2.93
C LYS A 461 -22.78 -10.37 1.88
N SER A 462 -23.76 -10.67 1.04
CA SER A 462 -23.62 -11.37 -0.23
C SER A 462 -23.78 -10.34 -1.35
N ASP A 463 -22.77 -10.19 -2.21
CA ASP A 463 -22.86 -9.37 -3.42
C ASP A 463 -22.92 -10.30 -4.64
N SER A 464 -24.03 -10.25 -5.36
CA SER A 464 -24.28 -11.05 -6.56
C SER A 464 -23.78 -10.39 -7.84
N THR A 465 -23.15 -9.20 -7.78
CA THR A 465 -22.67 -8.51 -8.97
C THR A 465 -21.47 -9.23 -9.58
N VAL A 466 -21.53 -9.37 -10.91
CA VAL A 466 -20.51 -10.04 -11.73
C VAL A 466 -19.76 -9.00 -12.57
N PRO A 467 -18.62 -8.49 -12.10
CA PRO A 467 -17.72 -7.67 -12.91
C PRO A 467 -17.13 -8.44 -14.10
N SER A 468 -16.80 -7.70 -15.15
CA SER A 468 -16.28 -8.24 -16.40
C SER A 468 -14.76 -8.23 -16.40
N LEU A 469 -14.10 -9.40 -16.39
CA LEU A 469 -12.65 -9.48 -16.62
C LEU A 469 -12.30 -9.76 -18.09
N PRO A 470 -11.24 -9.14 -18.63
CA PRO A 470 -10.78 -9.40 -19.99
C PRO A 470 -10.22 -10.82 -20.12
N SER A 471 -10.33 -11.40 -21.32
CA SER A 471 -9.70 -12.68 -21.62
C SER A 471 -8.17 -12.54 -21.69
N THR A 472 -7.47 -13.46 -21.05
CA THR A 472 -5.99 -13.52 -21.03
C THR A 472 -5.42 -14.48 -22.08
N GLN A 473 -6.26 -15.04 -22.97
CA GLN A 473 -5.86 -16.10 -23.90
C GLN A 473 -4.72 -15.70 -24.85
N THR A 474 -4.66 -14.43 -25.25
CA THR A 474 -3.65 -13.91 -26.18
C THR A 474 -2.49 -13.19 -25.50
N TYR A 475 -2.49 -13.10 -24.18
CA TYR A 475 -1.57 -12.21 -23.43
C TYR A 475 -0.11 -12.63 -23.56
N VAL A 476 0.17 -13.94 -23.50
CA VAL A 476 1.51 -14.49 -23.71
C VAL A 476 2.07 -14.08 -25.08
N ALA A 477 1.29 -14.29 -26.15
CA ALA A 477 1.72 -13.91 -27.50
C ALA A 477 1.88 -12.38 -27.67
N GLN A 478 1.03 -11.58 -27.02
CA GLN A 478 1.15 -10.11 -27.03
C GLN A 478 2.42 -9.64 -26.31
N ALA A 479 2.74 -10.26 -25.17
CA ALA A 479 3.98 -10.02 -24.44
C ALA A 479 5.22 -10.38 -25.28
N ASP A 480 5.22 -11.55 -25.92
CA ASP A 480 6.33 -11.97 -26.78
C ASP A 480 6.56 -10.96 -27.92
N LEU A 481 5.48 -10.46 -28.53
CA LEU A 481 5.56 -9.41 -29.56
C LEU A 481 6.08 -8.06 -29.01
N GLN A 482 5.72 -7.69 -27.78
CA GLN A 482 6.26 -6.49 -27.11
C GLN A 482 7.75 -6.62 -26.86
N CYS A 483 8.18 -7.73 -26.26
CA CYS A 483 9.56 -7.94 -25.85
C CYS A 483 10.49 -8.19 -27.05
N ALA A 484 9.96 -8.56 -28.22
CA ALA A 484 10.71 -8.66 -29.47
C ALA A 484 11.03 -7.30 -30.13
N ARG A 485 10.46 -6.19 -29.65
CA ARG A 485 10.72 -4.86 -30.22
C ARG A 485 12.15 -4.41 -29.92
N SER A 486 12.82 -3.86 -30.93
CA SER A 486 14.24 -3.47 -30.85
C SER A 486 14.51 -2.26 -29.97
N THR A 487 13.50 -1.41 -29.76
CA THR A 487 13.64 -0.16 -29.00
C THR A 487 13.04 -0.33 -27.62
N ALA A 488 13.87 -0.29 -26.59
CA ALA A 488 13.41 -0.30 -25.20
C ALA A 488 12.79 1.03 -24.79
N GLN A 489 11.88 1.01 -23.82
CA GLN A 489 11.40 2.20 -23.13
C GLN A 489 12.58 2.98 -22.54
N ALA A 490 12.53 4.30 -22.68
CA ALA A 490 13.50 5.22 -22.07
C ALA A 490 12.79 6.30 -21.27
N ALA A 491 13.49 6.88 -20.30
CA ALA A 491 13.00 8.03 -19.57
C ALA A 491 12.93 9.27 -20.49
N PRO A 492 11.93 10.15 -20.35
CA PRO A 492 11.83 11.40 -21.11
C PRO A 492 13.09 12.26 -20.94
N ALA A 493 13.54 12.96 -21.98
CA ALA A 493 14.71 13.85 -21.89
C ALA A 493 14.55 14.94 -20.81
N SER A 494 15.65 15.47 -20.28
CA SER A 494 15.59 16.54 -19.25
C SER A 494 14.98 17.86 -19.73
N THR A 495 14.77 18.02 -21.05
CA THR A 495 14.05 19.14 -21.68
C THR A 495 12.56 18.84 -21.92
N ALA A 496 12.10 17.62 -21.64
CA ALA A 496 10.70 17.25 -21.80
C ALA A 496 9.83 18.03 -20.81
N GLN A 497 8.56 18.22 -21.18
CA GLN A 497 7.59 18.85 -20.31
C GLN A 497 7.37 17.97 -19.06
N GLN A 498 7.39 18.60 -17.88
CA GLN A 498 7.15 17.93 -16.61
C GLN A 498 5.65 18.00 -16.31
N LEU A 499 4.95 16.88 -16.53
CA LEU A 499 3.51 16.77 -16.34
C LEU A 499 3.20 15.56 -15.46
N VAL A 500 2.29 15.76 -14.51
CA VAL A 500 1.68 14.67 -13.75
C VAL A 500 0.32 14.41 -14.38
N THR A 501 0.13 13.21 -14.93
CA THR A 501 -1.15 12.82 -15.53
C THR A 501 -2.16 12.56 -14.41
N ALA A 502 -3.40 12.98 -14.61
CA ALA A 502 -4.45 12.73 -13.64
C ALA A 502 -4.85 11.25 -13.64
N GLN A 503 -5.15 10.73 -12.45
CA GLN A 503 -5.80 9.44 -12.25
C GLN A 503 -7.18 9.41 -12.93
N GLU A 504 -7.70 8.21 -13.21
CA GLU A 504 -9.09 8.03 -13.67
C GLU A 504 -10.07 8.78 -12.75
N ALA A 505 -11.00 9.52 -13.35
CA ALA A 505 -11.98 10.28 -12.58
C ALA A 505 -12.95 9.36 -11.83
N GLY A 506 -13.39 9.79 -10.65
CA GLY A 506 -14.42 9.13 -9.85
C GLY A 506 -13.93 8.67 -8.48
N THR A 507 -14.89 8.27 -7.64
CA THR A 507 -14.66 7.69 -6.32
C THR A 507 -15.00 6.20 -6.33
N ARG A 508 -14.60 5.52 -5.26
CA ARG A 508 -14.94 4.10 -5.01
C ARG A 508 -15.60 3.92 -3.66
N PRO A 509 -16.36 2.85 -3.45
CA PRO A 509 -16.72 2.40 -2.11
C PRO A 509 -15.46 2.19 -1.26
N ALA A 510 -15.46 2.69 -0.03
CA ALA A 510 -14.35 2.56 0.91
C ALA A 510 -14.74 1.65 2.08
N ARG A 511 -13.81 0.78 2.49
CA ARG A 511 -13.97 -0.06 3.68
C ARG A 511 -13.90 0.78 4.95
N ALA A 512 -14.68 0.39 5.96
CA ALA A 512 -14.61 1.01 7.28
C ALA A 512 -13.23 0.78 7.90
N LEU A 513 -12.61 1.82 8.45
CA LEU A 513 -11.28 1.73 9.06
C LEU A 513 -11.34 1.89 10.59
N PRO A 514 -10.37 1.31 11.33
CA PRO A 514 -10.37 1.30 12.80
C PRO A 514 -9.79 2.56 13.45
N TYR A 515 -9.65 3.65 12.69
CA TYR A 515 -8.89 4.83 13.12
C TYR A 515 -9.79 5.88 13.77
N GLU A 516 -9.37 6.38 14.94
CA GLU A 516 -9.90 7.60 15.53
C GLU A 516 -8.73 8.41 16.08
N LEU A 517 -8.22 9.31 15.23
CA LEU A 517 -6.92 9.96 15.44
C LEU A 517 -7.07 11.44 15.79
N HIS A 518 -6.33 11.87 16.81
CA HIS A 518 -6.32 13.25 17.29
C HIS A 518 -4.88 13.74 17.39
N VAL A 519 -4.57 14.86 16.72
CA VAL A 519 -3.31 15.57 16.87
C VAL A 519 -3.65 17.02 17.12
N ASN A 520 -3.41 17.46 18.34
CA ASN A 520 -3.71 18.81 18.81
C ASN A 520 -2.42 19.48 19.24
N GLY A 521 -2.30 20.79 18.96
CA GLY A 521 -1.08 21.53 19.21
C GLY A 521 -1.29 22.65 20.21
N GLN A 522 -0.28 22.94 21.03
CA GLN A 522 -0.32 23.98 22.05
C GLN A 522 0.97 24.79 22.02
N LEU A 523 0.84 26.12 22.11
CA LEU A 523 1.99 27.00 22.30
C LEU A 523 2.55 26.85 23.71
N GLN A 524 3.84 26.57 23.84
CA GLN A 524 4.56 26.48 25.11
C GLN A 524 5.73 27.47 25.14
N SER A 525 6.30 27.70 26.33
CA SER A 525 7.41 28.64 26.50
C SER A 525 8.69 28.25 25.75
N GLN A 526 8.88 26.95 25.47
CA GLN A 526 10.09 26.39 24.85
C GLN A 526 9.86 25.91 23.40
N GLY A 527 8.67 26.12 22.85
CA GLY A 527 8.33 25.63 21.51
C GLY A 527 6.83 25.43 21.29
N TYR A 528 6.49 24.80 20.16
CA TYR A 528 5.14 24.36 19.86
C TYR A 528 5.02 22.85 20.12
N ALA A 529 4.17 22.46 21.06
CA ALA A 529 3.99 21.06 21.43
C ALA A 529 2.82 20.45 20.66
N LEU A 530 2.99 19.21 20.16
CA LEU A 530 1.91 18.42 19.59
C LEU A 530 1.64 17.22 20.49
N THR A 531 0.36 16.99 20.81
CA THR A 531 -0.11 15.78 21.47
C THR A 531 -0.81 14.90 20.44
N PHE A 532 -0.29 13.69 20.27
CA PHE A 532 -0.83 12.65 19.41
C PHE A 532 -1.63 11.70 20.30
N ALA A 533 -2.91 11.49 19.99
CA ALA A 533 -3.78 10.56 20.68
C ALA A 533 -4.53 9.70 19.67
N ASN A 534 -4.78 8.46 20.05
CA ASN A 534 -5.51 7.50 19.24
C ASN A 534 -6.56 6.83 20.11
N THR A 535 -7.83 7.19 19.90
CA THR A 535 -8.99 6.61 20.60
C THR A 535 -9.62 5.46 19.81
N GLY A 536 -9.09 5.17 18.61
CA GLY A 536 -9.51 4.05 17.77
C GLY A 536 -8.94 2.72 18.27
N THR A 537 -9.08 1.67 17.44
CA THR A 537 -8.75 0.29 17.83
C THR A 537 -7.50 -0.27 17.16
N GLN A 538 -6.90 0.45 16.20
CA GLN A 538 -5.61 0.11 15.58
C GLN A 538 -4.59 1.20 15.88
N GLY A 539 -3.35 0.83 16.18
CA GLY A 539 -2.25 1.80 16.29
C GLY A 539 -2.01 2.56 14.98
N ALA A 540 -1.50 3.79 15.11
CA ALA A 540 -1.29 4.67 13.96
C ALA A 540 0.15 5.19 13.92
N HIS A 541 0.63 5.37 12.69
CA HIS A 541 1.91 5.99 12.39
C HIS A 541 1.70 7.44 11.92
N PHE A 542 2.60 8.34 12.28
CA PHE A 542 2.62 9.72 11.80
C PHE A 542 4.00 10.17 11.33
N TRP A 543 4.05 10.87 10.21
CA TRP A 543 5.21 11.69 9.80
C TRP A 543 4.97 13.15 10.15
N VAL A 544 5.99 13.82 10.68
CA VAL A 544 5.95 15.26 10.97
C VAL A 544 7.07 15.99 10.26
N TYR A 545 6.70 16.94 9.41
CA TYR A 545 7.59 17.81 8.65
C TYR A 545 7.52 19.22 9.23
N THR A 546 8.65 19.93 9.20
CA THR A 546 8.70 21.34 9.62
C THR A 546 8.80 22.26 8.40
N GLY A 547 8.75 23.57 8.62
CA GLY A 547 9.05 24.56 7.57
C GLY A 547 10.53 24.69 7.21
N ASP A 548 11.42 23.98 7.91
CA ASP A 548 12.84 23.94 7.58
C ASP A 548 13.09 22.77 6.61
N PRO A 549 13.40 23.02 5.32
CA PRO A 549 13.64 21.96 4.34
C PRO A 549 14.90 21.14 4.63
N THR A 550 15.77 21.62 5.53
CA THR A 550 16.97 20.89 5.96
C THR A 550 16.71 19.95 7.14
N ALA A 551 15.61 20.18 7.87
CA ALA A 551 15.24 19.36 9.01
C ALA A 551 14.77 17.98 8.55
N MET A 552 15.24 16.94 9.25
CA MET A 552 14.74 15.59 9.02
C MET A 552 13.32 15.44 9.57
N PRO A 553 12.39 14.87 8.80
CA PRO A 553 11.05 14.56 9.29
C PRO A 553 11.13 13.63 10.51
N ARG A 554 10.25 13.84 11.49
CA ARG A 554 10.14 12.97 12.68
C ARG A 554 9.02 11.96 12.49
N ARG A 555 9.19 10.77 13.06
CA ARG A 555 8.23 9.65 13.03
C ARG A 555 7.59 9.46 14.38
N TYR A 556 6.31 9.09 14.40
CA TYR A 556 5.61 8.77 15.64
C TYR A 556 4.76 7.52 15.49
N THR A 557 4.61 6.78 16.58
CA THR A 557 3.69 5.66 16.67
C THR A 557 2.86 5.74 17.94
N VAL A 558 1.54 5.67 17.79
CA VAL A 558 0.60 5.73 18.91
C VAL A 558 -0.36 4.55 18.84
N GLU A 559 -0.29 3.64 19.82
CA GLU A 559 -1.25 2.55 19.98
C GLU A 559 -2.66 3.04 20.24
N ALA A 560 -3.62 2.18 19.92
CA ALA A 560 -5.00 2.30 20.37
C ALA A 560 -5.07 2.62 21.88
N GLY A 561 -5.87 3.61 22.25
CA GLY A 561 -6.09 4.06 23.63
C GLY A 561 -4.91 4.79 24.27
N LYS A 562 -3.85 5.13 23.53
CA LYS A 562 -2.66 5.82 24.08
C LYS A 562 -2.48 7.21 23.49
N GLN A 563 -1.57 7.95 24.11
CA GLN A 563 -1.12 9.27 23.65
C GLN A 563 0.37 9.48 23.92
N LEU A 564 0.98 10.40 23.18
CA LEU A 564 2.32 10.93 23.44
C LEU A 564 2.36 12.43 23.08
N THR A 565 3.35 13.15 23.62
CA THR A 565 3.57 14.57 23.34
C THR A 565 5.03 14.82 23.01
N ASP A 566 5.28 15.62 21.98
CA ASP A 566 6.62 16.10 21.61
C ASP A 566 6.56 17.60 21.27
N THR A 567 7.71 18.27 21.33
CA THR A 567 7.83 19.73 21.17
C THR A 567 8.84 20.10 20.08
N TRP A 568 8.45 21.09 19.26
CA TRP A 568 9.29 21.69 18.22
C TRP A 568 9.75 23.07 18.68
N ALA A 569 11.05 23.30 18.65
CA ALA A 569 11.61 24.62 18.91
C ALA A 569 11.13 25.63 17.86
N PHE A 570 11.06 26.90 18.26
CA PHE A 570 10.80 27.99 17.34
C PHE A 570 12.01 28.25 16.44
N ASP A 571 11.77 28.82 15.26
CA ASP A 571 12.82 29.38 14.42
C ASP A 571 13.47 30.62 15.07
N VAL A 572 14.50 31.16 14.43
CA VAL A 572 15.25 32.34 14.91
C VAL A 572 14.38 33.60 15.07
N ASN A 573 13.21 33.64 14.44
CA ASN A 573 12.24 34.74 14.50
C ASN A 573 11.08 34.44 15.46
N GLY A 574 11.10 33.30 16.15
CA GLY A 574 10.04 32.86 17.04
C GLY A 574 8.87 32.18 16.34
N ASN A 575 8.95 31.87 15.04
CA ASN A 575 7.88 31.20 14.30
C ASN A 575 7.93 29.67 14.43
N TYR A 576 6.82 29.03 14.12
CA TYR A 576 6.72 27.58 13.97
C TYR A 576 5.86 27.23 12.75
N MET A 577 6.22 26.14 12.08
CA MET A 577 5.36 25.47 11.11
C MET A 577 5.62 23.96 11.20
N VAL A 578 4.56 23.20 11.41
CA VAL A 578 4.58 21.73 11.44
C VAL A 578 3.40 21.16 10.66
N ASN A 579 3.70 20.20 9.78
CA ASN A 579 2.74 19.41 9.01
C ASN A 579 2.79 17.96 9.50
N VAL A 580 1.63 17.40 9.82
CA VAL A 580 1.48 16.02 10.31
C VAL A 580 0.70 15.22 9.28
N TYR A 581 1.25 14.09 8.86
CA TYR A 581 0.63 13.15 7.93
C TYR A 581 0.37 11.83 8.66
N GLY A 582 -0.83 11.28 8.49
CA GLY A 582 -1.24 9.99 9.04
C GLY A 582 -1.93 9.10 7.99
N PRO A 583 -2.48 7.95 8.41
CA PRO A 583 -3.20 7.04 7.50
C PRO A 583 -4.52 7.66 7.01
N ASN A 584 -5.06 7.11 5.91
CA ASN A 584 -6.34 7.49 5.30
C ASN A 584 -6.56 9.01 5.12
N GLY A 585 -5.57 9.71 4.56
CA GLY A 585 -5.68 11.15 4.29
C GLY A 585 -5.66 12.05 5.53
N TYR A 586 -5.36 11.52 6.72
CA TYR A 586 -5.24 12.31 7.94
C TYR A 586 -4.11 13.34 7.81
N PHE A 587 -4.46 14.62 7.91
CA PHE A 587 -3.51 15.72 7.80
C PHE A 587 -3.78 16.83 8.83
N ARG A 588 -2.72 17.40 9.39
CA ARG A 588 -2.76 18.61 10.22
C ARG A 588 -1.65 19.57 9.83
N ARG A 589 -1.96 20.86 9.80
CA ARG A 589 -0.94 21.93 9.74
C ARG A 589 -1.12 22.89 10.89
N PHE A 590 -0.02 23.20 11.56
CA PHE A 590 0.05 24.24 12.58
C PHE A 590 1.12 25.24 12.18
N ALA A 591 0.71 26.50 11.99
CA ALA A 591 1.64 27.61 11.74
C ALA A 591 1.31 28.80 12.65
N GLY A 592 2.32 29.53 13.08
CA GLY A 592 2.17 30.70 13.93
C GLY A 592 3.50 31.24 14.42
N SER A 593 3.41 32.15 15.39
CA SER A 593 4.56 32.75 16.04
C SER A 593 4.36 32.85 17.54
N SER A 594 5.45 32.65 18.29
CA SER A 594 5.54 32.85 19.73
C SER A 594 5.64 34.33 20.12
N THR A 595 6.09 35.18 19.19
CA THR A 595 6.26 36.62 19.38
C THR A 595 5.05 37.44 18.93
N ALA A 596 4.02 36.78 18.40
CA ALA A 596 2.73 37.40 18.16
C ALA A 596 2.07 37.72 19.51
N ASP A 597 2.50 38.82 20.12
CA ASP A 597 1.94 39.38 21.36
C ASP A 597 0.62 40.11 21.05
N ALA A 598 -0.33 39.33 20.55
CA ALA A 598 -1.68 39.82 20.28
C ALA A 598 -2.50 39.77 21.56
N ALA A 599 -3.35 40.78 21.77
CA ALA A 599 -4.35 40.76 22.84
C ALA A 599 -5.30 39.54 22.75
N ALA A 600 -5.31 38.80 21.64
CA ALA A 600 -5.98 37.51 21.50
C ALA A 600 -4.95 36.35 21.46
N LYS A 601 -5.23 35.26 22.18
CA LYS A 601 -4.36 34.07 22.27
C LYS A 601 -5.10 32.81 21.79
N PRO A 602 -5.15 32.58 20.46
CA PRO A 602 -5.93 31.51 19.86
C PRO A 602 -5.33 30.12 20.10
N ASP A 603 -6.17 29.17 20.50
CA ASP A 603 -5.85 27.74 20.52
C ASP A 603 -7.04 26.92 19.99
N VAL A 604 -6.76 25.73 19.42
CA VAL A 604 -7.76 24.86 18.79
C VAL A 604 -7.56 23.41 19.21
N VAL A 605 -8.63 22.80 19.69
CA VAL A 605 -8.74 21.36 19.85
C VAL A 605 -9.75 20.84 18.82
N THR A 606 -9.36 19.81 18.07
CA THR A 606 -10.23 19.10 17.13
C THR A 606 -10.61 17.75 17.71
N CYS A 607 -11.89 17.40 17.62
CA CYS A 607 -12.45 16.14 18.07
C CYS A 607 -13.55 15.65 17.10
N TYR A 608 -14.02 14.43 17.29
CA TYR A 608 -15.04 13.80 16.45
C TYR A 608 -16.31 13.50 17.23
N ASP A 609 -17.44 13.74 16.59
CA ASP A 609 -18.71 13.15 16.95
C ASP A 609 -18.92 11.92 16.05
N VAL A 610 -18.29 10.81 16.44
CA VAL A 610 -18.25 9.56 15.67
C VAL A 610 -19.66 9.02 15.42
N ALA A 611 -20.56 9.18 16.39
CA ALA A 611 -21.94 8.67 16.28
C ALA A 611 -22.72 9.32 15.13
N ASN A 612 -22.45 10.59 14.85
CA ASN A 612 -23.07 11.32 13.73
C ASN A 612 -22.14 11.49 12.52
N GLY A 613 -20.89 11.01 12.58
CA GLY A 613 -19.91 11.14 11.51
C GLY A 613 -19.41 12.57 11.30
N ASN A 614 -19.34 13.36 12.37
CA ASN A 614 -19.07 14.79 12.30
C ASN A 614 -17.76 15.17 13.00
N VAL A 615 -17.24 16.35 12.66
CA VAL A 615 -16.07 16.94 13.33
C VAL A 615 -16.50 18.21 14.06
N TYR A 616 -15.91 18.44 15.22
CA TYR A 616 -16.09 19.68 15.96
C TYR A 616 -14.75 20.23 16.42
N VAL A 617 -14.70 21.55 16.53
CA VAL A 617 -13.52 22.26 17.02
C VAL A 617 -13.91 23.11 18.23
N THR A 618 -13.10 23.03 19.28
CA THR A 618 -13.15 23.96 20.40
C THR A 618 -12.08 25.01 20.18
N LEU A 619 -12.52 26.25 19.91
CA LEU A 619 -11.65 27.41 19.85
C LEU A 619 -11.58 28.06 21.21
N SER A 620 -10.38 28.35 21.69
CA SER A 620 -10.18 29.07 22.95
C SER A 620 -9.36 30.34 22.73
N ASN A 621 -9.61 31.32 23.58
CA ASN A 621 -8.90 32.60 23.57
C ASN A 621 -8.47 32.96 25.00
N ALA A 622 -7.22 32.69 25.34
CA ALA A 622 -6.65 33.07 26.63
C ALA A 622 -6.21 34.54 26.71
N GLY A 623 -6.53 35.33 25.68
CA GLY A 623 -6.20 36.75 25.57
C GLY A 623 -7.18 37.67 26.29
N SER A 624 -6.88 38.96 26.27
CA SER A 624 -7.67 40.07 26.85
C SER A 624 -8.60 40.76 25.85
N ALA A 625 -8.49 40.48 24.54
CA ALA A 625 -9.36 41.01 23.49
C ALA A 625 -10.13 39.87 22.78
N PRO A 626 -11.30 40.15 22.18
CA PRO A 626 -12.03 39.16 21.41
C PRO A 626 -11.22 38.68 20.19
N LEU A 627 -11.36 37.40 19.88
CA LEU A 627 -10.72 36.71 18.76
C LEU A 627 -11.76 36.48 17.66
N THR A 628 -11.43 36.81 16.41
CA THR A 628 -12.26 36.47 15.24
C THR A 628 -11.52 35.47 14.36
N VAL A 629 -12.07 34.26 14.26
CA VAL A 629 -11.54 33.16 13.45
C VAL A 629 -12.41 32.97 12.21
N THR A 630 -11.79 32.81 11.04
CA THR A 630 -12.49 32.35 9.83
C THR A 630 -12.12 30.89 9.62
N ALA A 631 -13.12 30.00 9.60
CA ALA A 631 -12.98 28.61 9.22
C ALA A 631 -13.53 28.42 7.79
N ALA A 632 -12.65 28.12 6.83
CA ALA A 632 -13.01 27.88 5.44
C ALA A 632 -12.88 26.39 5.11
N ASP A 633 -13.92 25.83 4.48
CA ASP A 633 -13.79 24.54 3.78
C ASP A 633 -13.01 24.77 2.50
N VAL A 634 -11.89 24.06 2.34
CA VAL A 634 -11.01 24.22 1.17
C VAL A 634 -11.19 23.11 0.14
N ALA A 635 -12.14 22.19 0.33
CA ALA A 635 -12.27 20.99 -0.49
C ALA A 635 -13.71 20.60 -0.86
N TYR A 636 -14.67 20.68 0.08
CA TYR A 636 -15.98 20.05 -0.06
C TYR A 636 -17.14 21.04 -0.23
N GLY A 637 -16.83 22.34 -0.31
CA GLY A 637 -17.77 23.37 -0.75
C GLY A 637 -18.70 23.93 0.33
N GLN A 638 -18.47 23.66 1.61
CA GLN A 638 -19.21 24.34 2.68
C GLN A 638 -18.85 25.83 2.75
N ALA A 639 -19.84 26.66 3.09
CA ALA A 639 -19.64 28.09 3.25
C ALA A 639 -18.68 28.40 4.41
N PRO A 640 -17.73 29.36 4.26
CA PRO A 640 -16.86 29.78 5.36
C PRO A 640 -17.67 30.29 6.56
N ARG A 641 -17.19 30.01 7.76
CA ARG A 641 -17.81 30.43 9.02
C ARG A 641 -16.89 31.40 9.75
N THR A 642 -17.46 32.49 10.24
CA THR A 642 -16.78 33.43 11.13
C THR A 642 -17.19 33.14 12.57
N LEU A 643 -16.22 32.86 13.42
CA LEU A 643 -16.40 32.50 14.82
C LEU A 643 -15.76 33.59 15.69
N THR A 644 -16.55 34.21 16.57
CA THR A 644 -16.06 35.19 17.54
C THR A 644 -15.93 34.53 18.90
N VAL A 645 -14.71 34.50 19.45
CA VAL A 645 -14.40 33.95 20.77
C VAL A 645 -14.10 35.10 21.73
N PRO A 646 -14.93 35.33 22.76
CA PRO A 646 -14.66 36.36 23.75
C PRO A 646 -13.32 36.17 24.46
N ALA A 647 -12.78 37.26 25.04
CA ALA A 647 -11.59 37.19 25.87
C ALA A 647 -11.78 36.20 27.04
N GLY A 648 -10.75 35.41 27.33
CA GLY A 648 -10.77 34.40 28.41
C GLY A 648 -11.79 33.26 28.26
N SER A 649 -12.37 33.07 27.07
CA SER A 649 -13.46 32.13 26.83
C SER A 649 -13.14 31.10 25.75
N SER A 650 -14.02 30.11 25.57
CA SER A 650 -14.01 29.18 24.45
C SER A 650 -15.36 29.13 23.74
N VAL A 651 -15.34 28.78 22.46
CA VAL A 651 -16.52 28.52 21.63
C VAL A 651 -16.30 27.20 20.90
N GLU A 652 -17.33 26.35 20.89
CA GLU A 652 -17.35 25.11 20.13
C GLU A 652 -18.15 25.30 18.84
N ALA A 653 -17.64 24.75 17.74
CA ALA A 653 -18.32 24.74 16.45
C ALA A 653 -18.31 23.33 15.86
N HIS A 654 -19.45 22.92 15.31
CA HIS A 654 -19.70 21.58 14.76
C HIS A 654 -19.94 21.65 13.24
N TRP A 655 -19.37 20.70 12.49
CA TRP A 655 -19.62 20.55 11.06
C TRP A 655 -20.30 19.23 10.75
N ASP A 656 -21.45 19.31 10.09
CA ASP A 656 -22.09 18.18 9.43
C ASP A 656 -21.27 17.81 8.19
N LEU A 657 -20.81 16.56 8.10
CA LEU A 657 -19.99 16.06 7.00
C LEU A 657 -20.74 15.10 6.07
N SER A 658 -22.05 14.99 6.19
CA SER A 658 -22.87 14.10 5.36
C SER A 658 -22.74 14.39 3.86
N CYS A 659 -22.58 15.67 3.47
CA CYS A 659 -22.44 16.07 2.07
C CYS A 659 -21.11 15.62 1.42
N SER A 660 -20.10 15.33 2.23
CA SER A 660 -18.76 14.92 1.81
C SER A 660 -18.46 13.47 2.16
N SER A 661 -19.48 12.69 2.60
CA SER A 661 -19.28 11.33 3.10
C SER A 661 -18.21 11.26 4.19
N GLN A 662 -18.38 12.09 5.22
CA GLN A 662 -17.51 12.14 6.41
C GLN A 662 -16.08 12.66 6.16
N TRP A 663 -15.75 13.09 4.94
CA TRP A 663 -14.49 13.77 4.65
C TRP A 663 -14.53 15.25 5.08
N TYR A 664 -13.41 15.78 5.55
CA TYR A 664 -13.28 17.19 5.94
C TYR A 664 -11.91 17.77 5.59
N ASP A 665 -11.86 19.06 5.28
CA ASP A 665 -10.63 19.85 5.13
C ASP A 665 -10.93 21.32 5.43
N PHE A 666 -10.65 21.74 6.66
CA PHE A 666 -10.90 23.09 7.13
C PHE A 666 -9.60 23.84 7.38
N GLN A 667 -9.52 25.07 6.87
CA GLN A 667 -8.47 26.02 7.19
C GLN A 667 -9.03 27.12 8.12
N LEU A 668 -8.44 27.24 9.30
CA LEU A 668 -8.76 28.25 10.29
C LEU A 668 -7.68 29.33 10.29
N THR A 669 -8.09 30.59 10.16
CA THR A 669 -7.23 31.78 10.19
C THR A 669 -7.77 32.82 11.16
N VAL A 670 -6.90 33.68 11.69
CA VAL A 670 -7.27 34.72 12.65
C VAL A 670 -7.20 36.10 12.02
N ALA A 671 -8.28 36.89 12.17
CA ALA A 671 -8.30 38.26 11.70
C ALA A 671 -7.21 39.09 12.38
N GLY A 672 -6.39 39.81 11.60
CA GLY A 672 -5.27 40.61 12.11
C GLY A 672 -4.03 39.79 12.51
N ASN A 673 -4.03 38.46 12.34
CA ASN A 673 -2.86 37.62 12.56
C ASN A 673 -2.64 36.67 11.36
N ALA A 674 -2.00 37.20 10.32
CA ALA A 674 -1.75 36.47 9.08
C ALA A 674 -0.80 35.26 9.23
N GLY A 675 -0.03 35.20 10.31
CA GLY A 675 0.89 34.09 10.57
C GLY A 675 0.23 32.88 11.23
N TRP A 676 -0.93 33.05 11.88
CA TRP A 676 -1.62 31.95 12.56
C TRP A 676 -2.53 31.19 11.59
N LEU A 677 -2.24 29.90 11.43
CA LEU A 677 -3.03 28.99 10.59
C LEU A 677 -3.15 27.61 11.26
N ARG A 678 -4.36 27.06 11.24
CA ARG A 678 -4.62 25.64 11.51
C ARG A 678 -5.30 25.05 10.30
N ARG A 679 -4.74 23.99 9.71
CA ARG A 679 -5.45 23.18 8.71
C ARG A 679 -5.72 21.81 9.29
N ILE A 680 -6.96 21.36 9.22
CA ILE A 680 -7.39 20.05 9.70
C ILE A 680 -8.06 19.33 8.54
N ALA A 681 -7.56 18.16 8.18
CA ALA A 681 -8.16 17.34 7.12
C ALA A 681 -8.11 15.85 7.45
N GLY A 682 -9.04 15.10 6.89
CA GLY A 682 -9.13 13.65 7.03
C GLY A 682 -10.56 13.15 6.80
N HIS A 683 -10.82 11.97 7.33
CA HIS A 683 -12.13 11.31 7.29
C HIS A 683 -12.53 10.91 8.71
N VAL A 684 -13.80 11.07 9.07
CA VAL A 684 -14.36 10.59 10.35
C VAL A 684 -14.83 9.15 10.13
N GLU A 685 -14.11 8.18 10.69
CA GLU A 685 -14.50 6.77 10.61
C GLU A 685 -15.74 6.49 11.47
N THR A 686 -16.74 5.83 10.89
CA THR A 686 -18.04 5.55 11.54
C THR A 686 -18.33 4.06 11.72
N ALA A 687 -17.31 3.21 11.52
CA ALA A 687 -17.45 1.74 11.43
C ALA A 687 -18.36 1.25 10.27
N HIS A 688 -18.77 2.13 9.38
CA HIS A 688 -19.55 1.81 8.18
C HIS A 688 -18.77 2.09 6.90
N THR A 689 -19.15 1.40 5.82
CA THR A 689 -18.58 1.66 4.48
C THR A 689 -18.86 3.10 4.06
N SER A 690 -17.85 3.76 3.50
CA SER A 690 -17.92 5.13 2.99
C SER A 690 -17.59 5.17 1.49
N ILE A 691 -17.15 6.31 0.99
CA ILE A 691 -16.49 6.47 -0.30
C ILE A 691 -15.08 7.03 -0.10
N THR A 692 -14.20 6.79 -1.07
CA THR A 692 -12.88 7.41 -1.14
C THR A 692 -12.98 8.93 -1.31
N ASP A 693 -11.94 9.69 -0.94
CA ASP A 693 -11.93 11.17 -0.91
C ASP A 693 -12.53 11.78 -2.21
N PRO A 694 -13.72 12.41 -2.15
CA PRO A 694 -14.37 12.95 -3.35
C PRO A 694 -13.69 14.21 -3.90
N ALA A 695 -12.79 14.84 -3.15
CA ALA A 695 -12.02 15.99 -3.60
C ALA A 695 -10.69 15.61 -4.29
N ALA A 696 -10.30 14.33 -4.29
CA ALA A 696 -9.10 13.82 -4.96
C ALA A 696 -9.30 13.72 -6.49
N THR A 697 -9.53 14.86 -7.15
CA THR A 697 -9.92 14.92 -8.57
C THR A 697 -8.80 15.30 -9.53
N ALA A 698 -7.66 15.80 -9.02
CA ALA A 698 -6.53 16.21 -9.84
C ALA A 698 -5.21 16.13 -9.06
N PRO A 699 -4.06 15.95 -9.76
CA PRO A 699 -2.76 15.93 -9.10
C PRO A 699 -2.39 17.26 -8.45
N VAL A 700 -1.85 17.19 -7.23
CA VAL A 700 -1.26 18.35 -6.56
C VAL A 700 0.13 18.62 -7.13
N THR A 701 0.26 19.72 -7.86
CA THR A 701 1.49 20.13 -8.55
C THR A 701 2.22 21.29 -7.87
N LYS A 702 1.75 21.73 -6.71
CA LYS A 702 2.36 22.78 -5.87
C LYS A 702 2.39 22.33 -4.42
N ALA A 703 3.37 22.81 -3.67
CA ALA A 703 3.43 22.57 -2.23
C ALA A 703 2.18 23.11 -1.52
N ILE A 704 1.81 22.41 -0.44
CA ILE A 704 0.63 22.67 0.41
C ILE A 704 0.88 23.81 1.39
#